data_AF-A0A6J7P3Q2-F1
#
_entry.id   AF-A0A6J7P3Q2-F1
#
_cell.length_a   1.000
_cell.length_b   1.000
_cell.length_c   1.000
_cell.angle_alpha   90.00
_cell.angle_beta   90.00
_cell.angle_gamma   90.00
#
_symmetry.space_group_name_H-M   'P 1'
#
loop_
_entity.id
_entity.type
_entity.pdbx_description
1 polymer ?
#
loop_
_entity_poly.entity_id
_entity_poly.type
_entity_poly.pdbx_seq_one_letter_code
_entity_poly.pdbx_strand_id
1 'polypeptide(L)'
;MRAPLTWIKEFVDIPSSVTPEQISDGLIRVGFEVEEIIKQGADLTGPLVFAKVLSIEELTEFKKPVRYVGLDCGEKETRYVICGATNFVVGDLIVAALPGAVLPGDFAIGARETYGKTSNGMICSARELGLGEDHSGIMTFADGTVKIGEDAIAGLMINDVIFDVAVNPDRGYALSIRGIAREVAGSLGLKFTDPVDALRTLTFAETGKGVSAKIADKSTASVFYLRTLSNFDPSATTPLWMRRRIEKMGMRSISLVVDVTNYVMLELGQPLHAFDKSKIKGGLTIKRAGKAQPFTTLDGQVRQLDPDDLMVCDDAQPLALAGTMGGASSEISETTTEIALEAVRFDPICVAKNSRRHKLSSEASRRLERSVDPSLAQYASARFVQLLTENSSAQHVATVVDGEPRFSPVVKLDPAYVSRILGVEVPPAKIAEVLRTIGCDVNEKTFEVDPPAWRSDLLTPADFTEEVARMIGYDKIPSVLPPRPLHASLTPTQKRRRAVAAMLAGRGLAEVQTFPFTNQETIDSMGFVGERAATYRIANPMSEEFPLMRVHLVPGLIEVAQRNISRGAKDFAIFEMGSIFRSSQKLVPFISPDLSKRPAQKIIDEIFASVPPQAYHVAGLLVGKVENEDWQGKARAYTWQDAIAYAQDILQLCNLQWTVKRSDFAPWHPGRCAELIVDGKAVAHAGELHPRIVAKYGLPERSVAFAVGLSALPDSELVRPTTVGTMPAALQDVALIVGADVTAAQVEAALRAGAGDLLESITLFDRYDKLGDGKISLAFSLAFRAPDRTLTGAEVTEMREAAVAAAVKATGAVLRTA
;
A
#
# COMPACT_ATOMS: atom_id res chain seq x y z
N MET A 1 1.98 16.24 -7.20
CA MET A 1 2.99 17.17 -7.78
C MET A 1 2.21 18.37 -8.23
N ARG A 2 2.48 19.53 -7.64
CA ARG A 2 1.70 20.74 -7.89
C ARG A 2 2.18 21.46 -9.13
N ALA A 3 1.28 21.81 -10.04
CA ALA A 3 1.58 22.49 -11.29
C ALA A 3 0.68 23.73 -11.47
N PRO A 4 1.20 24.95 -11.26
CA PRO A 4 0.42 26.18 -11.42
C PRO A 4 0.11 26.47 -12.89
N LEU A 5 -1.14 26.82 -13.18
CA LEU A 5 -1.63 27.07 -14.54
C LEU A 5 -0.91 28.27 -15.17
N THR A 6 -0.62 29.32 -14.40
CA THR A 6 0.12 30.48 -14.93
C THR A 6 1.49 30.09 -15.48
N TRP A 7 2.17 29.13 -14.85
CA TRP A 7 3.49 28.66 -15.28
C TRP A 7 3.39 27.70 -16.47
N ILE A 8 2.38 26.83 -16.51
CA ILE A 8 2.11 25.98 -17.68
C ILE A 8 1.87 26.82 -18.94
N LYS A 9 1.14 27.94 -18.82
CA LYS A 9 0.82 28.86 -19.93
C LYS A 9 2.05 29.53 -20.55
N GLU A 10 3.21 29.51 -19.90
CA GLU A 10 4.45 30.03 -20.51
C GLU A 10 5.01 29.11 -21.60
N PHE A 11 4.67 27.82 -21.52
CA PHE A 11 5.17 26.80 -22.44
C PHE A 11 4.08 26.22 -23.34
N VAL A 12 2.81 26.50 -23.06
CA VAL A 12 1.66 26.00 -23.81
C VAL A 12 0.74 27.15 -24.18
N ASP A 13 0.42 27.25 -25.46
CA ASP A 13 -0.54 28.23 -25.99
C ASP A 13 -1.98 27.79 -25.65
N ILE A 14 -2.41 27.99 -24.39
CA ILE A 14 -3.75 27.60 -23.90
C ILE A 14 -4.77 28.71 -24.19
N PRO A 15 -5.78 28.48 -25.04
CA PRO A 15 -6.85 29.45 -25.29
C PRO A 15 -7.63 29.79 -24.02
N SER A 16 -8.09 31.02 -23.89
CA SER A 16 -8.90 31.48 -22.74
C SER A 16 -10.24 30.73 -22.59
N SER A 17 -10.71 30.07 -23.65
CA SER A 17 -11.92 29.24 -23.62
C SER A 17 -11.72 27.91 -22.89
N VAL A 18 -10.48 27.46 -22.67
CA VAL A 18 -10.17 26.20 -22.00
C VAL A 18 -10.25 26.40 -20.49
N THR A 19 -11.13 25.66 -19.84
CA THR A 19 -11.29 25.73 -18.37
C THR A 19 -10.27 24.85 -17.64
N PRO A 20 -9.97 25.13 -16.36
CA PRO A 20 -9.13 24.23 -15.56
C PRO A 20 -9.66 22.79 -15.51
N GLU A 21 -10.98 22.61 -15.46
CA GLU A 21 -11.61 21.30 -15.45
C GLU A 21 -11.34 20.52 -16.75
N GLN A 22 -11.35 21.20 -17.91
CA GLN A 22 -10.99 20.57 -19.19
C GLN A 22 -9.51 20.17 -19.27
N ILE A 23 -8.62 20.95 -18.65
CA ILE A 23 -7.19 20.60 -18.54
C ILE A 23 -7.04 19.35 -17.66
N SER A 24 -7.75 19.31 -16.53
CA SER A 24 -7.79 18.16 -15.63
C SER A 24 -8.29 16.90 -16.35
N ASP A 25 -9.41 16.99 -17.06
CA ASP A 25 -9.96 15.88 -17.85
C ASP A 25 -9.00 15.40 -18.94
N GLY A 26 -8.29 16.34 -19.58
CA GLY A 26 -7.24 16.04 -20.55
C GLY A 26 -6.08 15.24 -19.95
N LEU A 27 -5.58 15.68 -18.79
CA LEU A 27 -4.53 14.97 -18.04
C LEU A 27 -4.98 13.56 -17.62
N ILE A 28 -6.19 13.44 -17.05
CA ILE A 28 -6.76 12.16 -16.62
C ILE A 28 -6.90 11.19 -17.81
N ARG A 29 -7.42 11.68 -18.95
CA ARG A 29 -7.59 10.87 -20.16
C ARG A 29 -6.27 10.26 -20.64
N VAL A 30 -5.16 10.97 -20.48
CA VAL A 30 -3.84 10.53 -20.94
C VAL A 30 -2.99 9.87 -19.84
N GLY A 31 -3.58 9.58 -18.67
CA GLY A 31 -2.98 8.75 -17.63
C GLY A 31 -2.43 9.49 -16.40
N PHE A 32 -2.75 10.77 -16.22
CA PHE A 32 -2.35 11.56 -15.06
C PHE A 32 -3.53 11.82 -14.12
N GLU A 33 -3.51 11.19 -12.95
CA GLU A 33 -4.51 11.44 -11.92
C GLU A 33 -4.32 12.84 -11.32
N VAL A 34 -5.36 13.67 -11.41
CA VAL A 34 -5.43 14.98 -10.75
C VAL A 34 -6.19 14.81 -9.46
N GLU A 35 -5.47 14.82 -8.33
CA GLU A 35 -6.04 14.64 -6.99
C GLU A 35 -6.89 15.85 -6.59
N GLU A 36 -6.45 17.05 -6.95
CA GLU A 36 -7.12 18.30 -6.58
C GLU A 36 -6.85 19.44 -7.59
N ILE A 37 -7.84 20.31 -7.78
CA ILE A 37 -7.69 21.62 -8.46
C ILE A 37 -7.79 22.72 -7.39
N ILE A 38 -6.65 23.27 -6.97
CA ILE A 38 -6.56 24.28 -5.92
C ILE A 38 -6.69 25.67 -6.55
N LYS A 39 -7.74 26.42 -6.20
CA LYS A 39 -7.94 27.82 -6.62
C LYS A 39 -7.37 28.75 -5.54
N GLN A 40 -6.05 28.98 -5.58
CA GLN A 40 -5.38 29.81 -4.57
C GLN A 40 -5.85 31.26 -4.66
N GLY A 41 -6.15 31.87 -3.51
CA GLY A 41 -6.60 33.26 -3.40
C GLY A 41 -8.08 33.49 -3.76
N ALA A 42 -8.86 32.44 -4.02
CA ALA A 42 -10.29 32.55 -4.30
C ALA A 42 -11.11 33.08 -3.11
N ASP A 43 -10.60 32.91 -1.89
CA ASP A 43 -11.15 33.38 -0.62
C ASP A 43 -10.58 34.75 -0.18
N LEU A 44 -9.77 35.39 -1.02
CA LEU A 44 -9.18 36.70 -0.79
C LEU A 44 -9.82 37.73 -1.74
N THR A 45 -10.57 38.70 -1.19
CA THR A 45 -11.17 39.79 -1.97
C THR A 45 -10.62 41.14 -1.55
N GLY A 46 -10.31 41.98 -2.54
CA GLY A 46 -9.87 43.37 -2.31
C GLY A 46 -10.96 44.27 -1.70
N PRO A 47 -10.61 45.49 -1.27
CA PRO A 47 -9.38 46.22 -1.63
C PRO A 47 -8.16 45.89 -0.77
N LEU A 48 -7.14 45.29 -1.40
CA LEU A 48 -5.79 45.08 -0.86
C LEU A 48 -4.79 45.86 -1.70
N VAL A 49 -4.00 46.73 -1.08
CA VAL A 49 -3.10 47.64 -1.79
C VAL A 49 -1.71 47.66 -1.18
N PHE A 50 -0.71 47.97 -1.99
CA PHE A 50 0.59 48.36 -1.45
C PHE A 50 0.50 49.77 -0.87
N ALA A 51 1.03 49.96 0.33
CA ALA A 51 1.01 51.24 1.02
C ALA A 51 2.36 51.57 1.64
N LYS A 52 2.63 52.85 1.88
CA LYS A 52 3.86 53.33 2.53
C LYS A 52 3.58 53.79 3.95
N VAL A 53 4.45 53.40 4.87
CA VAL A 53 4.36 53.86 6.27
C VAL A 53 4.85 55.30 6.39
N LEU A 54 3.96 56.22 6.75
CA LEU A 54 4.24 57.65 6.92
C LEU A 54 4.62 58.02 8.36
N SER A 55 3.96 57.41 9.35
CA SER A 55 4.19 57.70 10.76
C SER A 55 3.89 56.49 11.64
N ILE A 56 4.62 56.34 12.75
CA ILE A 56 4.39 55.31 13.77
C ILE A 56 4.30 56.00 15.13
N GLU A 57 3.16 55.89 15.80
CA GLU A 57 2.94 56.29 17.20
C GLU A 57 2.86 55.02 18.06
N GLU A 58 3.77 54.85 19.02
CA GLU A 58 3.75 53.68 19.93
C GLU A 58 2.81 53.93 21.12
N LEU A 59 1.83 53.05 21.30
CA LEU A 59 0.87 53.09 22.41
C LEU A 59 1.43 52.26 23.57
N THR A 60 1.99 52.94 24.57
CA THR A 60 2.69 52.33 25.71
C THR A 60 1.76 51.89 26.85
N GLU A 61 0.46 52.19 26.74
CA GLU A 61 -0.55 51.93 27.78
C GLU A 61 -0.99 50.45 27.88
N PHE A 62 -0.48 49.56 27.01
CA PHE A 62 -0.91 48.17 26.89
C PHE A 62 0.23 47.16 27.11
N LYS A 63 -0.12 45.92 27.48
CA LYS A 63 0.86 44.84 27.78
C LYS A 63 1.75 44.43 26.60
N LYS A 64 1.30 44.65 25.36
CA LYS A 64 2.05 44.38 24.13
C LYS A 64 2.34 45.71 23.42
N PRO A 65 3.48 45.84 22.71
CA PRO A 65 3.72 47.01 21.87
C PRO A 65 2.63 47.07 20.78
N VAL A 66 1.83 48.13 20.80
CA VAL A 66 0.81 48.41 19.78
C VAL A 66 1.19 49.71 19.09
N ARG A 67 1.17 49.72 17.77
CA ARG A 67 1.53 50.87 16.94
C ARG A 67 0.30 51.42 16.23
N TYR A 68 0.09 52.72 16.35
CA TYR A 68 -0.84 53.48 15.52
C TYR A 68 -0.08 54.04 14.32
N VAL A 69 -0.41 53.54 13.14
CA VAL A 69 0.41 53.70 11.93
C VAL A 69 -0.37 54.51 10.91
N GLY A 70 0.22 55.61 10.44
CA GLY A 70 -0.28 56.39 9.30
C GLY A 70 0.27 55.81 8.01
N LEU A 71 -0.62 55.54 7.05
CA LEU A 71 -0.33 54.91 5.78
C LEU A 71 -0.71 55.82 4.61
N ASP A 72 0.15 55.85 3.60
CA ASP A 72 -0.16 56.30 2.25
C ASP A 72 -0.59 55.09 1.42
N CYS A 73 -1.89 54.98 1.16
CA CYS A 73 -2.47 53.90 0.35
C CYS A 73 -2.63 54.29 -1.13
N GLY A 74 -2.02 55.39 -1.58
CA GLY A 74 -2.27 56.00 -2.90
C GLY A 74 -3.55 56.83 -2.94
N GLU A 75 -4.20 56.98 -1.78
CA GLU A 75 -5.29 57.92 -1.55
C GLU A 75 -4.69 59.27 -1.13
N LYS A 76 -5.29 60.39 -1.53
CA LYS A 76 -4.80 61.74 -1.13
C LYS A 76 -4.86 61.99 0.38
N GLU A 77 -5.49 61.10 1.14
CA GLU A 77 -5.67 61.17 2.58
C GLU A 77 -4.86 60.07 3.29
N THR A 78 -4.29 60.41 4.45
CA THR A 78 -3.57 59.45 5.29
C THR A 78 -4.56 58.52 5.98
N ARG A 79 -4.41 57.21 5.76
CA ARG A 79 -5.19 56.20 6.48
C ARG A 79 -4.46 55.76 7.72
N TYR A 80 -5.17 55.64 8.82
CA TYR A 80 -4.60 55.15 10.06
C TYR A 80 -5.07 53.74 10.38
N VAL A 81 -4.12 52.89 10.78
CA VAL A 81 -4.37 51.50 11.18
C VAL A 81 -3.61 51.17 12.46
N ILE A 82 -4.11 50.18 13.19
CA ILE A 82 -3.41 49.61 14.33
C ILE A 82 -2.63 48.37 13.88
N CYS A 83 -1.36 48.29 14.24
CA CYS A 83 -0.51 47.12 13.99
C CYS A 83 0.27 46.73 15.25
N GLY A 84 0.39 45.43 15.53
CA GLY A 84 1.19 44.92 16.64
C GLY A 84 2.59 44.43 16.24
N ALA A 85 2.91 44.42 14.94
CA ALA A 85 4.20 43.95 14.45
C ALA A 85 5.29 45.02 14.65
N THR A 86 6.53 44.59 14.86
CA THR A 86 7.67 45.49 15.13
C THR A 86 8.76 45.44 14.07
N ASN A 87 8.61 44.61 13.04
CA ASN A 87 9.60 44.34 12.00
C ASN A 87 9.62 45.36 10.85
N PHE A 88 9.02 46.54 11.05
CA PHE A 88 8.95 47.61 10.05
C PHE A 88 9.16 48.99 10.68
N VAL A 89 9.59 49.94 9.85
CA VAL A 89 9.90 51.32 10.21
C VAL A 89 9.17 52.33 9.31
N VAL A 90 9.22 53.61 9.68
CA VAL A 90 8.70 54.69 8.83
C VAL A 90 9.47 54.71 7.51
N GLY A 91 8.74 54.74 6.40
CA GLY A 91 9.29 54.69 5.05
C GLY A 91 9.12 53.32 4.37
N ASP A 92 8.88 52.25 5.12
CA ASP A 92 8.71 50.91 4.53
C ASP A 92 7.44 50.82 3.66
N LEU A 93 7.54 50.04 2.59
CA LEU A 93 6.43 49.63 1.76
C LEU A 93 5.85 48.32 2.32
N ILE A 94 4.52 48.26 2.46
CA ILE A 94 3.78 47.16 3.11
C ILE A 94 2.52 46.80 2.31
N VAL A 95 1.82 45.74 2.70
CA VAL A 95 0.47 45.43 2.21
C VAL A 95 -0.58 45.88 3.22
N ALA A 96 -1.54 46.69 2.79
CA ALA A 96 -2.68 47.10 3.58
C ALA A 96 -3.98 46.48 3.04
N ALA A 97 -4.72 45.78 3.89
CA ALA A 97 -6.10 45.41 3.62
C ALA A 97 -7.03 46.50 4.15
N LEU A 98 -7.82 47.07 3.25
CA LEU A 98 -8.71 48.20 3.53
C LEU A 98 -10.14 47.72 3.84
N PRO A 99 -10.97 48.55 4.49
CA PRO A 99 -12.37 48.24 4.73
C PRO A 99 -13.10 47.80 3.45
N GLY A 100 -13.80 46.66 3.52
CA GLY A 100 -14.41 45.98 2.38
C GLY A 100 -13.62 44.78 1.87
N ALA A 101 -12.36 44.61 2.27
CA ALA A 101 -11.58 43.42 1.94
C ALA A 101 -12.04 42.21 2.77
N VAL A 102 -11.90 41.01 2.21
CA VAL A 102 -12.11 39.75 2.93
C VAL A 102 -10.84 38.94 2.82
N LEU A 103 -10.24 38.59 3.96
CA LEU A 103 -9.05 37.73 4.03
C LEU A 103 -9.45 36.25 4.19
N PRO A 104 -8.54 35.32 3.87
CA PRO A 104 -8.72 33.88 4.07
C PRO A 104 -9.36 33.53 5.42
N GLY A 105 -10.32 32.60 5.38
CA GLY A 105 -11.13 32.23 6.54
C GLY A 105 -12.34 33.13 6.80
N ASP A 106 -12.82 33.83 5.77
CA ASP A 106 -14.00 34.72 5.81
C ASP A 106 -13.82 35.91 6.78
N PHE A 107 -12.61 36.47 6.83
CA PHE A 107 -12.27 37.56 7.74
C PHE A 107 -12.48 38.92 7.06
N ALA A 108 -13.69 39.48 7.23
CA ALA A 108 -14.06 40.77 6.68
C ALA A 108 -13.35 41.95 7.41
N ILE A 109 -12.71 42.81 6.63
CA ILE A 109 -12.03 44.01 7.10
C ILE A 109 -13.00 45.18 7.13
N GLY A 110 -13.07 45.85 8.29
CA GLY A 110 -13.87 47.04 8.52
C GLY A 110 -13.13 48.09 9.35
N ALA A 111 -13.69 49.29 9.41
CA ALA A 111 -13.23 50.32 10.33
C ALA A 111 -13.71 49.99 11.76
N ARG A 112 -12.79 49.95 12.73
CA ARG A 112 -13.12 49.68 14.13
C ARG A 112 -12.33 50.56 15.09
N GLU A 113 -12.94 50.91 16.21
CA GLU A 113 -12.22 51.52 17.33
C GLU A 113 -11.53 50.44 18.15
N THR A 114 -10.23 50.60 18.36
CA THR A 114 -9.40 49.60 19.04
C THR A 114 -8.18 50.32 19.63
N TYR A 115 -7.84 50.01 20.88
CA TYR A 115 -6.78 50.69 21.65
C TYR A 115 -6.92 52.23 21.68
N GLY A 116 -8.15 52.75 21.77
CA GLY A 116 -8.42 54.18 21.89
C GLY A 116 -8.26 55.00 20.59
N LYS A 117 -8.02 54.34 19.45
CA LYS A 117 -7.91 54.97 18.13
C LYS A 117 -8.79 54.24 17.11
N THR A 118 -9.12 54.90 16.01
CA THR A 118 -9.84 54.28 14.88
C THR A 118 -8.85 53.61 13.93
N SER A 119 -9.00 52.30 13.71
CA SER A 119 -8.23 51.51 12.74
C SER A 119 -9.05 51.30 11.47
N ASN A 120 -8.66 51.92 10.37
CA ASN A 120 -9.34 51.85 9.07
C ASN A 120 -8.71 50.80 8.16
N GLY A 121 -8.68 49.55 8.64
CA GLY A 121 -8.03 48.43 7.96
C GLY A 121 -6.97 47.75 8.82
N MET A 122 -6.10 46.99 8.17
CA MET A 122 -4.97 46.28 8.79
C MET A 122 -3.76 46.19 7.85
N ILE A 123 -2.57 46.04 8.44
CA ILE A 123 -1.35 45.69 7.70
C ILE A 123 -1.22 44.16 7.70
N CYS A 124 -0.95 43.57 6.53
CA CYS A 124 -0.99 42.13 6.36
C CYS A 124 0.40 41.46 6.43
N SER A 125 0.43 40.30 7.07
CA SER A 125 1.51 39.31 7.00
C SER A 125 1.29 38.33 5.85
N ALA A 126 2.34 37.57 5.49
CA ALA A 126 2.25 36.54 4.46
C ALA A 126 1.23 35.45 4.83
N ARG A 127 1.13 35.11 6.12
CA ARG A 127 0.16 34.13 6.62
C ARG A 127 -1.28 34.58 6.51
N GLU A 128 -1.57 35.83 6.85
CA GLU A 128 -2.93 36.39 6.75
C GLU A 128 -3.42 36.45 5.29
N LEU A 129 -2.50 36.56 4.32
CA LEU A 129 -2.81 36.54 2.89
C LEU A 129 -2.83 35.12 2.30
N GLY A 130 -2.63 34.07 3.10
CA GLY A 130 -2.58 32.68 2.62
C GLY A 130 -1.36 32.38 1.74
N LEU A 131 -0.27 33.14 1.89
CA LEU A 131 0.95 33.01 1.07
C LEU A 131 2.00 32.06 1.68
N GLY A 132 1.94 31.79 2.99
CA GLY A 132 2.85 30.90 3.70
C GLY A 132 2.58 30.84 5.21
N GLU A 133 3.41 30.11 5.96
CA GLU A 133 3.27 29.92 7.42
C GLU A 133 4.05 30.96 8.26
N ASP A 134 4.75 31.89 7.61
CA ASP A 134 5.54 32.90 8.31
C ASP A 134 4.64 33.88 9.07
N HIS A 135 4.87 33.96 10.38
CA HIS A 135 4.16 34.82 11.32
C HIS A 135 5.13 35.71 12.13
N SER A 136 6.39 35.82 11.70
CA SER A 136 7.42 36.61 12.38
C SER A 136 7.16 38.13 12.31
N GLY A 137 6.31 38.57 11.38
CA GLY A 137 5.90 39.96 11.24
C GLY A 137 5.06 40.23 9.99
N ILE A 138 4.93 41.50 9.63
CA ILE A 138 4.25 41.94 8.39
C ILE A 138 5.16 41.85 7.17
N MET A 139 4.59 41.87 5.97
CA MET A 139 5.37 41.91 4.74
C MET A 139 5.93 43.31 4.48
N THR A 140 7.24 43.42 4.25
CA THR A 140 7.92 44.66 3.86
C THR A 140 8.59 44.49 2.50
N PHE A 141 8.67 45.58 1.72
CA PHE A 141 9.24 45.61 0.38
C PHE A 141 10.27 46.73 0.25
N ALA A 142 11.32 46.48 -0.54
CA ALA A 142 12.34 47.49 -0.81
C ALA A 142 11.79 48.61 -1.71
N ASP A 143 12.34 49.82 -1.58
CA ASP A 143 11.89 50.96 -2.38
C ASP A 143 12.03 50.70 -3.89
N GLY A 144 11.03 51.11 -4.67
CA GLY A 144 10.96 50.86 -6.11
C GLY A 144 10.54 49.45 -6.55
N THR A 145 10.30 48.50 -5.63
CA THR A 145 9.86 47.14 -6.00
C THR A 145 8.35 47.02 -6.23
N VAL A 146 7.56 47.85 -5.56
CA VAL A 146 6.10 47.90 -5.65
C VAL A 146 5.65 49.36 -5.72
N LYS A 147 4.50 49.64 -6.36
CA LYS A 147 3.95 50.99 -6.40
C LYS A 147 2.80 51.14 -5.41
N ILE A 148 2.83 52.26 -4.70
CA ILE A 148 1.80 52.64 -3.74
C ILE A 148 0.44 52.73 -4.46
N GLY A 149 -0.59 52.12 -3.88
CA GLY A 149 -1.96 52.08 -4.39
C GLY A 149 -2.24 51.02 -5.46
N GLU A 150 -1.23 50.30 -5.96
CA GLU A 150 -1.47 49.17 -6.86
C GLU A 150 -2.05 47.97 -6.08
N ASP A 151 -2.84 47.13 -6.77
CA ASP A 151 -3.47 45.93 -6.22
C ASP A 151 -2.41 44.91 -5.77
N ALA A 152 -2.40 44.61 -4.48
CA ALA A 152 -1.46 43.66 -3.91
C ALA A 152 -1.77 42.21 -4.31
N ILE A 153 -3.02 41.87 -4.67
CA ILE A 153 -3.38 40.52 -5.12
C ILE A 153 -2.67 40.21 -6.45
N ALA A 154 -2.76 41.13 -7.41
CA ALA A 154 -2.04 41.04 -8.67
C ALA A 154 -0.52 41.15 -8.49
N GLY A 155 -0.05 42.15 -7.72
CA GLY A 155 1.40 42.39 -7.54
C GLY A 155 2.14 41.27 -6.79
N LEU A 156 1.47 40.57 -5.88
CA LEU A 156 2.03 39.40 -5.18
C LEU A 156 1.78 38.07 -5.90
N MET A 157 1.12 38.10 -7.07
CA MET A 157 0.79 36.92 -7.85
C MET A 157 0.07 35.85 -7.00
N ILE A 158 -0.87 36.29 -6.17
CA ILE A 158 -1.57 35.42 -5.20
C ILE A 158 -2.45 34.42 -5.94
N ASN A 159 -3.29 34.93 -6.85
CA ASN A 159 -4.29 34.14 -7.55
C ASN A 159 -3.65 33.20 -8.57
N ASP A 160 -3.98 31.92 -8.47
CA ASP A 160 -3.62 30.90 -9.45
C ASP A 160 -4.55 29.70 -9.37
N VAL A 161 -4.50 28.86 -10.40
CA VAL A 161 -5.11 27.54 -10.38
C VAL A 161 -3.98 26.52 -10.40
N ILE A 162 -3.91 25.68 -9.38
CA ILE A 162 -2.82 24.71 -9.20
C ILE A 162 -3.42 23.31 -9.33
N PHE A 163 -2.86 22.50 -10.22
CA PHE A 163 -3.21 21.09 -10.34
C PHE A 163 -2.30 20.28 -9.44
N ASP A 164 -2.85 19.50 -8.51
CA ASP A 164 -2.06 18.50 -7.77
C ASP A 164 -2.16 17.14 -8.48
N VAL A 165 -1.07 16.74 -9.12
CA VAL A 165 -1.03 15.56 -10.00
C VAL A 165 -0.30 14.40 -9.32
N ALA A 166 -0.95 13.26 -9.18
CA ALA A 166 -0.32 12.01 -8.76
C ALA A 166 0.43 11.38 -9.95
N VAL A 167 1.75 11.57 -9.97
CA VAL A 167 2.60 11.08 -11.06
C VAL A 167 3.03 9.64 -10.78
N ASN A 168 2.72 8.74 -11.71
CA ASN A 168 3.16 7.34 -11.64
C ASN A 168 4.69 7.18 -11.82
N PRO A 169 5.30 6.10 -11.29
CA PRO A 169 6.76 5.93 -11.31
C PRO A 169 7.40 5.84 -12.69
N ASP A 170 6.68 5.37 -13.71
CA ASP A 170 7.09 5.30 -15.12
C ASP A 170 7.20 6.69 -15.77
N ARG A 171 6.49 7.70 -15.24
CA ARG A 171 6.38 9.04 -15.82
C ARG A 171 7.24 10.07 -15.08
N GLY A 172 8.48 9.72 -14.75
CA GLY A 172 9.41 10.58 -14.00
C GLY A 172 9.57 11.99 -14.59
N TYR A 173 9.54 12.13 -15.92
CA TYR A 173 9.62 13.41 -16.63
C TYR A 173 8.51 14.40 -16.25
N ALA A 174 7.33 13.90 -15.86
CA ALA A 174 6.18 14.70 -15.45
C ALA A 174 6.29 15.22 -14.02
N LEU A 175 7.36 14.90 -13.26
CA LEU A 175 7.69 15.59 -12.01
C LEU A 175 8.31 16.98 -12.25
N SER A 176 7.90 17.66 -13.32
CA SER A 176 8.36 18.99 -13.70
C SER A 176 7.29 19.75 -14.48
N ILE A 177 7.36 21.08 -14.47
CA ILE A 177 6.50 21.92 -15.29
C ILE A 177 6.71 21.62 -16.77
N ARG A 178 7.95 21.42 -17.23
CA ARG A 178 8.26 20.97 -18.59
C ARG A 178 7.47 19.72 -18.98
N GLY A 179 7.43 18.71 -18.11
CA GLY A 179 6.72 17.45 -18.36
C GLY A 179 5.20 17.59 -18.35
N ILE A 180 4.64 18.24 -17.32
CA ILE A 180 3.18 18.46 -17.24
C ILE A 180 2.69 19.35 -18.39
N ALA A 181 3.40 20.43 -18.70
CA ALA A 181 3.05 21.32 -19.80
C ALA A 181 3.02 20.57 -21.15
N ARG A 182 3.98 19.67 -21.39
CA ARG A 182 4.00 18.81 -22.57
C ARG A 182 2.77 17.90 -22.64
N GLU A 183 2.36 17.31 -21.53
CA GLU A 183 1.19 16.41 -21.47
C GLU A 183 -0.14 17.17 -21.57
N VAL A 184 -0.23 18.38 -21.00
CA VAL A 184 -1.37 19.29 -21.24
C VAL A 184 -1.46 19.64 -22.72
N ALA A 185 -0.34 19.98 -23.36
CA ALA A 185 -0.33 20.29 -24.78
C ALA A 185 -0.73 19.08 -25.63
N GLY A 186 -0.15 17.91 -25.37
CA GLY A 186 -0.46 16.68 -26.09
C GLY A 186 -1.93 16.25 -25.92
N SER A 187 -2.45 16.30 -24.70
CA SER A 187 -3.83 15.86 -24.40
C SER A 187 -4.90 16.77 -25.02
N LEU A 188 -4.61 18.06 -25.19
CA LEU A 188 -5.52 19.05 -25.76
C LEU A 188 -5.21 19.39 -27.23
N GLY A 189 -4.16 18.82 -27.81
CA GLY A 189 -3.73 19.11 -29.19
C GLY A 189 -3.22 20.55 -29.36
N LEU A 190 -2.60 21.12 -28.33
CA LEU A 190 -2.05 22.48 -28.33
C LEU A 190 -0.58 22.49 -28.70
N LYS A 191 -0.07 23.68 -29.04
CA LYS A 191 1.36 23.88 -29.30
C LYS A 191 2.13 23.93 -27.99
N PHE A 192 3.23 23.17 -27.94
CA PHE A 192 4.20 23.18 -26.85
C PHE A 192 5.51 23.81 -27.30
N THR A 193 6.09 24.66 -26.45
CA THR A 193 7.44 25.22 -26.62
C THR A 193 8.32 24.67 -25.50
N ASP A 194 9.34 23.87 -25.85
CA ASP A 194 10.20 23.25 -24.83
C ASP A 194 11.14 24.31 -24.21
N PRO A 195 11.10 24.53 -22.87
CA PRO A 195 12.01 25.47 -22.21
C PRO A 195 13.49 25.14 -22.46
N VAL A 196 13.84 23.89 -22.76
CA VAL A 196 15.22 23.48 -23.03
C VAL A 196 15.77 24.09 -24.31
N ASP A 197 14.93 24.38 -25.31
CA ASP A 197 15.41 24.88 -26.60
C ASP A 197 16.07 26.26 -26.48
N ALA A 198 15.58 27.12 -25.61
CA ALA A 198 16.20 28.41 -25.30
C ALA A 198 17.58 28.27 -24.61
N LEU A 199 17.86 27.10 -24.00
CA LEU A 199 19.10 26.84 -23.27
C LEU A 199 20.20 26.25 -24.16
N ARG A 200 19.84 25.74 -25.34
CA ARG A 200 20.79 25.09 -26.26
C ARG A 200 21.87 26.04 -26.77
N THR A 201 21.58 27.33 -26.83
CA THR A 201 22.50 28.37 -27.31
C THR A 201 23.27 29.07 -26.21
N LEU A 202 23.05 28.73 -24.94
CA LEU A 202 23.75 29.37 -23.82
C LEU A 202 25.21 28.93 -23.77
N THR A 203 26.11 29.90 -23.76
CA THR A 203 27.56 29.71 -23.61
C THR A 203 28.09 30.62 -22.52
N PHE A 204 29.04 30.14 -21.73
CA PHE A 204 29.65 30.90 -20.64
C PHE A 204 31.15 31.03 -20.87
N ALA A 205 31.73 32.18 -20.51
CA ALA A 205 33.16 32.38 -20.59
C ALA A 205 33.89 31.56 -19.51
N GLU A 206 35.02 30.95 -19.89
CA GLU A 206 35.93 30.25 -18.99
C GLU A 206 36.99 31.27 -18.51
N THR A 207 36.92 31.66 -17.24
CA THR A 207 37.75 32.74 -16.67
C THR A 207 38.83 32.23 -15.71
N GLY A 208 38.79 30.94 -15.34
CA GLY A 208 39.75 30.36 -14.39
C GLY A 208 39.72 28.84 -14.35
N LYS A 209 40.27 28.25 -13.27
CA LYS A 209 40.22 26.80 -13.01
C LYS A 209 39.05 26.47 -12.07
N GLY A 210 38.18 25.57 -12.49
CA GLY A 210 37.09 25.03 -11.67
C GLY A 210 37.51 23.89 -10.75
N VAL A 211 36.58 23.45 -9.91
CA VAL A 211 36.70 22.21 -9.13
C VAL A 211 36.68 21.01 -10.10
N SER A 212 37.52 20.01 -9.89
CA SER A 212 37.51 18.80 -10.72
C SER A 212 36.33 17.88 -10.38
N ALA A 213 35.83 17.16 -11.38
CA ALA A 213 34.71 16.22 -11.24
C ALA A 213 35.13 14.84 -11.76
N LYS A 214 34.71 13.77 -11.07
CA LYS A 214 35.01 12.39 -11.48
C LYS A 214 33.90 11.41 -11.08
N ILE A 215 33.57 10.50 -11.99
CA ILE A 215 32.74 9.32 -11.75
C ILE A 215 33.70 8.13 -11.59
N ALA A 216 33.82 7.62 -10.36
CA ALA A 216 34.75 6.50 -10.10
C ALA A 216 34.28 5.18 -10.74
N ASP A 217 32.95 4.97 -10.78
CA ASP A 217 32.32 3.79 -11.35
C ASP A 217 31.18 4.20 -12.29
N LYS A 218 31.34 3.89 -13.58
CA LYS A 218 30.38 4.20 -14.66
C LYS A 218 29.02 3.50 -14.52
N SER A 219 28.87 2.56 -13.59
CA SER A 219 27.57 1.96 -13.25
C SER A 219 26.74 2.83 -12.29
N THR A 220 27.36 3.82 -11.63
CA THR A 220 26.70 4.63 -10.59
C THR A 220 26.14 5.97 -11.10
N ALA A 221 26.70 6.48 -12.20
CA ALA A 221 26.25 7.67 -12.90
C ALA A 221 26.71 7.61 -14.36
N SER A 222 25.99 8.28 -15.26
CA SER A 222 26.37 8.36 -16.68
C SER A 222 27.16 9.62 -17.01
N VAL A 223 26.72 10.78 -16.51
CA VAL A 223 27.34 12.08 -16.76
C VAL A 223 27.29 12.98 -15.53
N PHE A 224 28.37 13.72 -15.30
CA PHE A 224 28.52 14.68 -14.22
C PHE A 224 28.99 16.02 -14.79
N TYR A 225 28.12 17.02 -14.78
CA TYR A 225 28.44 18.42 -15.02
C TYR A 225 28.67 19.13 -13.69
N LEU A 226 29.84 19.74 -13.53
CA LEU A 226 30.19 20.58 -12.38
C LEU A 226 30.51 21.99 -12.87
N ARG A 227 29.75 22.98 -12.41
CA ARG A 227 29.98 24.39 -12.77
C ARG A 227 30.48 25.17 -11.56
N THR A 228 31.61 25.85 -11.69
CA THR A 228 32.17 26.70 -10.64
C THR A 228 31.79 28.15 -10.88
N LEU A 229 31.32 28.84 -9.84
CA LEU A 229 31.03 30.27 -9.85
C LEU A 229 31.77 30.98 -8.70
N SER A 230 32.07 32.27 -8.90
CA SER A 230 32.71 33.15 -7.93
C SER A 230 31.97 34.48 -7.79
N ASN A 231 32.36 35.30 -6.82
CA ASN A 231 31.81 36.64 -6.57
C ASN A 231 30.30 36.64 -6.30
N PHE A 232 29.77 35.57 -5.72
CA PHE A 232 28.39 35.54 -5.27
C PHE A 232 28.22 36.45 -4.04
N ASP A 233 27.19 37.28 -4.05
CA ASP A 233 26.77 38.09 -2.91
C ASP A 233 25.77 37.30 -2.05
N PRO A 234 26.14 36.87 -0.84
CA PRO A 234 25.25 36.12 0.05
C PRO A 234 23.97 36.89 0.45
N SER A 235 23.98 38.22 0.34
CA SER A 235 22.84 39.06 0.70
C SER A 235 21.81 39.19 -0.43
N ALA A 236 22.10 38.66 -1.62
CA ALA A 236 21.17 38.66 -2.74
C ALA A 236 19.89 37.88 -2.41
N THR A 237 18.74 38.47 -2.71
CA THR A 237 17.43 37.91 -2.37
C THR A 237 16.72 37.31 -3.58
N THR A 238 15.96 36.25 -3.34
CA THR A 238 15.15 35.60 -4.39
C THR A 238 14.07 36.55 -4.90
N PRO A 239 13.97 36.78 -6.23
CA PRO A 239 12.95 37.65 -6.79
C PRO A 239 11.56 37.07 -6.55
N LEU A 240 10.57 37.96 -6.38
CA LEU A 240 9.22 37.59 -5.96
C LEU A 240 8.58 36.53 -6.85
N TRP A 241 8.67 36.69 -8.18
CA TRP A 241 8.07 35.75 -9.14
C TRP A 241 8.59 34.31 -8.98
N MET A 242 9.88 34.15 -8.65
CA MET A 242 10.52 32.85 -8.45
C MET A 242 10.08 32.24 -7.12
N ARG A 243 10.10 33.04 -6.05
CA ARG A 243 9.59 32.65 -4.72
C ARG A 243 8.16 32.14 -4.81
N ARG A 244 7.27 32.90 -5.46
CA ARG A 244 5.85 32.53 -5.60
C ARG A 244 5.66 31.22 -6.35
N ARG A 245 6.45 30.95 -7.39
CA ARG A 245 6.39 29.67 -8.12
C ARG A 245 6.80 28.48 -7.27
N ILE A 246 7.89 28.61 -6.50
CA ILE A 246 8.38 27.58 -5.58
C ILE A 246 7.32 27.28 -4.52
N GLU A 247 6.71 28.33 -3.94
CA GLU A 247 5.65 28.23 -2.93
C GLU A 247 4.39 27.55 -3.47
N LYS A 248 3.92 27.95 -4.66
CA LYS A 248 2.77 27.32 -5.33
C LYS A 248 3.00 25.84 -5.61
N MET A 249 4.25 25.42 -5.80
CA MET A 249 4.62 24.02 -5.96
C MET A 249 4.81 23.26 -4.63
N GLY A 250 4.57 23.91 -3.49
CA GLY A 250 4.61 23.29 -2.16
C GLY A 250 5.99 23.30 -1.49
N MET A 251 6.92 24.13 -1.97
CA MET A 251 8.26 24.28 -1.38
C MET A 251 8.43 25.68 -0.76
N ARG A 252 9.26 25.80 0.28
CA ARG A 252 9.58 27.11 0.87
C ARG A 252 10.78 27.73 0.16
N SER A 253 10.77 29.06 0.02
CA SER A 253 11.94 29.84 -0.37
C SER A 253 12.92 29.95 0.81
N ILE A 254 14.21 29.78 0.55
CA ILE A 254 15.26 29.72 1.58
C ILE A 254 16.33 30.78 1.32
N SER A 255 17.06 30.65 0.21
CA SER A 255 18.12 31.57 -0.22
C SER A 255 18.20 31.54 -1.74
N LEU A 256 18.75 32.58 -2.36
CA LEU A 256 18.77 32.68 -3.82
C LEU A 256 19.40 31.45 -4.49
N VAL A 257 20.51 30.93 -3.96
CA VAL A 257 21.19 29.74 -4.52
C VAL A 257 20.30 28.50 -4.43
N VAL A 258 19.72 28.23 -3.27
CA VAL A 258 18.85 27.06 -3.05
C VAL A 258 17.54 27.19 -3.81
N ASP A 259 17.02 28.41 -3.93
CA ASP A 259 15.79 28.69 -4.66
C ASP A 259 15.99 28.53 -6.16
N VAL A 260 17.13 28.93 -6.72
CA VAL A 260 17.43 28.69 -8.14
C VAL A 260 17.62 27.19 -8.41
N THR A 261 18.28 26.41 -7.53
CA THR A 261 18.35 24.95 -7.72
C THR A 261 16.97 24.30 -7.67
N ASN A 262 16.14 24.68 -6.69
CA ASN A 262 14.76 24.19 -6.56
C ASN A 262 13.91 24.60 -7.76
N TYR A 263 13.98 25.87 -8.17
CA TYR A 263 13.24 26.40 -9.31
C TYR A 263 13.57 25.63 -10.59
N VAL A 264 14.85 25.43 -10.90
CA VAL A 264 15.26 24.69 -12.12
C VAL A 264 14.85 23.22 -12.06
N MET A 265 14.93 22.59 -10.88
CA MET A 265 14.41 21.24 -10.68
C MET A 265 12.90 21.17 -10.95
N LEU A 266 12.13 22.15 -10.49
CA LEU A 266 10.69 22.22 -10.70
C LEU A 266 10.34 22.56 -12.16
N GLU A 267 11.10 23.44 -12.80
CA GLU A 267 10.92 23.86 -14.20
C GLU A 267 11.22 22.70 -15.17
N LEU A 268 12.40 22.09 -15.04
CA LEU A 268 12.93 21.13 -16.04
C LEU A 268 12.90 19.67 -15.59
N GLY A 269 12.87 19.41 -14.29
CA GLY A 269 12.86 18.05 -13.71
C GLY A 269 14.21 17.51 -13.27
N GLN A 270 15.30 18.26 -13.45
CA GLN A 270 16.65 17.84 -13.03
C GLN A 270 16.99 18.43 -11.66
N PRO A 271 17.15 17.59 -10.62
CA PRO A 271 17.69 18.07 -9.35
C PRO A 271 19.13 18.54 -9.51
N LEU A 272 19.42 19.66 -8.83
CA LEU A 272 20.73 20.27 -8.77
C LEU A 272 21.15 20.42 -7.31
N HIS A 273 22.45 20.41 -7.04
CA HIS A 273 22.97 20.69 -5.71
C HIS A 273 24.11 21.69 -5.77
N ALA A 274 24.15 22.62 -4.84
CA ALA A 274 25.18 23.64 -4.75
C ALA A 274 26.01 23.40 -3.49
N PHE A 275 27.32 23.28 -3.67
CA PHE A 275 28.29 23.19 -2.59
C PHE A 275 29.00 24.53 -2.40
N ASP A 276 29.34 24.86 -1.15
CA ASP A 276 30.29 25.93 -0.88
C ASP A 276 31.68 25.48 -1.33
N LYS A 277 32.20 26.12 -2.37
CA LYS A 277 33.49 25.75 -2.98
C LYS A 277 34.65 25.90 -1.98
N SER A 278 34.58 26.84 -1.05
CA SER A 278 35.64 27.06 -0.05
C SER A 278 35.78 25.89 0.93
N LYS A 279 34.72 25.08 1.09
CA LYS A 279 34.65 23.93 1.99
C LYS A 279 35.10 22.62 1.31
N ILE A 280 35.17 22.58 -0.03
CA ILE A 280 35.62 21.39 -0.78
C ILE A 280 37.14 21.25 -0.70
N LYS A 281 37.63 20.04 -0.35
CA LYS A 281 39.06 19.71 -0.42
C LYS A 281 39.38 18.95 -1.71
N GLY A 282 40.04 19.64 -2.64
CA GLY A 282 40.47 19.04 -3.92
C GLY A 282 39.36 19.00 -4.96
N GLY A 283 38.98 17.79 -5.39
CA GLY A 283 37.92 17.57 -6.40
C GLY A 283 36.68 16.90 -5.82
N LEU A 284 35.64 16.74 -6.64
CA LEU A 284 34.46 15.94 -6.32
C LEU A 284 34.47 14.62 -7.07
N THR A 285 34.29 13.52 -6.34
CA THR A 285 34.23 12.16 -6.89
C THR A 285 32.94 11.46 -6.45
N ILE A 286 32.20 10.93 -7.42
CA ILE A 286 31.04 10.05 -7.16
C ILE A 286 31.56 8.63 -6.97
N LYS A 287 31.32 8.06 -5.78
CA LYS A 287 31.73 6.70 -5.42
C LYS A 287 30.85 6.14 -4.30
N ARG A 288 30.88 4.82 -4.11
CA ARG A 288 30.23 4.17 -2.95
C ARG A 288 30.95 4.53 -1.65
N ALA A 289 30.23 4.53 -0.53
CA ALA A 289 30.80 4.79 0.79
C ALA A 289 31.92 3.80 1.16
N GLY A 290 31.80 2.53 0.73
CA GLY A 290 32.81 1.48 0.86
C GLY A 290 32.96 0.90 2.28
N LYS A 291 32.44 1.58 3.29
CA LYS A 291 32.37 1.12 4.69
C LYS A 291 31.20 1.78 5.41
N ALA A 292 30.74 1.15 6.49
CA ALA A 292 29.76 1.76 7.36
C ALA A 292 30.39 2.88 8.20
N GLN A 293 29.77 4.06 8.20
CA GLN A 293 30.23 5.22 8.97
C GLN A 293 29.10 6.24 9.19
N PRO A 294 29.16 7.06 10.27
CA PRO A 294 28.19 8.12 10.48
C PRO A 294 28.36 9.25 9.45
N PHE A 295 27.25 9.84 9.03
CA PHE A 295 27.20 11.00 8.13
C PHE A 295 26.02 11.91 8.51
N THR A 296 26.27 13.20 8.65
CA THR A 296 25.24 14.18 9.05
C THR A 296 24.67 14.89 7.82
N THR A 297 23.38 14.73 7.59
CA THR A 297 22.65 15.41 6.50
C THR A 297 22.24 16.84 6.89
N LEU A 298 21.81 17.63 5.90
CA LEU A 298 21.37 19.04 6.08
C LEU A 298 20.22 19.22 7.09
N ASP A 299 19.45 18.17 7.37
CA ASP A 299 18.41 18.16 8.41
C ASP A 299 18.96 18.01 9.85
N GLY A 300 20.29 17.96 10.00
CA GLY A 300 20.98 17.77 11.27
C GLY A 300 20.95 16.33 11.79
N GLN A 301 20.36 15.38 11.06
CA GLN A 301 20.28 13.99 11.48
C GLN A 301 21.57 13.23 11.15
N VAL A 302 22.05 12.44 12.11
CA VAL A 302 23.18 11.52 11.90
C VAL A 302 22.66 10.21 11.33
N ARG A 303 23.13 9.84 10.15
CA ARG A 303 22.75 8.64 9.41
C ARG A 303 23.93 7.66 9.38
N GLN A 304 23.64 6.38 9.56
CA GLN A 304 24.65 5.34 9.43
C GLN A 304 24.71 4.87 7.98
N LEU A 305 25.76 5.27 7.26
CA LEU A 305 25.97 4.85 5.89
C LEU A 305 26.19 3.33 5.84
N ASP A 306 25.70 2.73 4.77
CA ASP A 306 26.00 1.37 4.34
C ASP A 306 27.11 1.41 3.28
N PRO A 307 27.98 0.38 3.20
CA PRO A 307 29.06 0.34 2.22
C PRO A 307 28.63 0.56 0.76
N ASP A 308 27.39 0.17 0.41
CA ASP A 308 26.84 0.31 -0.93
C ASP A 308 26.17 1.66 -1.20
N ASP A 309 26.05 2.54 -0.19
CA ASP A 309 25.46 3.86 -0.38
C ASP A 309 26.28 4.68 -1.38
N LEU A 310 25.59 5.28 -2.35
CA LEU A 310 26.24 6.16 -3.32
C LEU A 310 26.45 7.54 -2.72
N MET A 311 27.70 8.02 -2.77
CA MET A 311 28.13 9.28 -2.16
C MET A 311 28.78 10.20 -3.20
N VAL A 312 28.70 11.50 -2.93
CA VAL A 312 29.58 12.51 -3.53
C VAL A 312 30.62 12.86 -2.47
N CYS A 313 31.88 12.59 -2.76
CA CYS A 313 32.99 12.81 -1.83
C CYS A 313 33.96 13.85 -2.38
N ASP A 314 34.60 14.59 -1.50
CA ASP A 314 35.86 15.23 -1.83
C ASP A 314 37.06 14.30 -1.56
N ASP A 315 38.28 14.84 -1.62
CA ASP A 315 39.49 14.05 -1.38
C ASP A 315 39.63 13.59 0.08
N ALA A 316 38.92 14.22 1.02
CA ALA A 316 39.01 13.96 2.46
C ALA A 316 37.83 13.16 3.01
N GLN A 317 36.60 13.44 2.58
CA GLN A 317 35.37 12.97 3.21
C GLN A 317 34.15 12.95 2.26
N PRO A 318 33.07 12.20 2.60
CA PRO A 318 31.78 12.35 1.93
C PRO A 318 31.15 13.71 2.23
N LEU A 319 30.55 14.31 1.21
CA LEU A 319 29.90 15.62 1.27
C LEU A 319 28.39 15.54 1.02
N ALA A 320 27.90 14.55 0.28
CA ALA A 320 26.46 14.37 0.05
C ALA A 320 26.09 12.89 -0.15
N LEU A 321 24.89 12.52 0.29
CA LEU A 321 24.25 11.27 -0.11
C LEU A 321 23.70 11.47 -1.52
N ALA A 322 24.37 10.86 -2.50
CA ALA A 322 24.20 11.17 -3.91
C ALA A 322 22.74 11.05 -4.36
N GLY A 323 22.26 12.07 -5.06
CA GLY A 323 20.89 12.15 -5.58
C GLY A 323 19.78 12.14 -4.51
N THR A 324 20.13 12.26 -3.23
CA THR A 324 19.17 12.18 -2.12
C THR A 324 19.19 13.42 -1.24
N MET A 325 20.33 13.73 -0.61
CA MET A 325 20.45 14.88 0.30
C MET A 325 21.90 15.31 0.49
N GLY A 326 22.14 16.62 0.55
CA GLY A 326 23.43 17.18 0.91
C GLY A 326 23.84 16.85 2.36
N GLY A 327 25.14 16.95 2.63
CA GLY A 327 25.70 16.93 3.98
C GLY A 327 25.85 18.32 4.56
N ALA A 328 25.85 18.42 5.89
CA ALA A 328 25.99 19.70 6.59
C ALA A 328 27.39 20.35 6.42
N SER A 329 28.42 19.58 6.08
CA SER A 329 29.81 20.05 6.01
C SER A 329 30.12 20.97 4.82
N SER A 330 29.32 20.88 3.74
CA SER A 330 29.53 21.62 2.48
C SER A 330 28.35 22.53 2.11
N GLU A 331 27.43 22.75 3.04
CA GLU A 331 26.25 23.59 2.87
C GLU A 331 26.60 25.05 2.56
N ILE A 332 25.77 25.67 1.71
CA ILE A 332 25.78 27.11 1.44
C ILE A 332 25.36 27.87 2.70
N SER A 333 26.17 28.82 3.15
CA SER A 333 25.90 29.66 4.32
C SER A 333 25.87 31.15 3.96
N GLU A 334 25.51 32.00 4.92
CA GLU A 334 25.50 33.47 4.78
C GLU A 334 26.88 34.08 4.44
N THR A 335 27.93 33.27 4.48
CA THR A 335 29.32 33.66 4.18
C THR A 335 29.83 33.14 2.83
N THR A 336 29.03 32.36 2.10
CA THR A 336 29.48 31.67 0.89
C THR A 336 29.60 32.64 -0.29
N THR A 337 30.79 32.78 -0.86
CA THR A 337 31.05 33.66 -2.02
C THR A 337 31.43 32.90 -3.30
N GLU A 338 31.75 31.61 -3.17
CA GLU A 338 32.12 30.73 -4.27
C GLU A 338 31.28 29.45 -4.24
N ILE A 339 30.77 29.05 -5.40
CA ILE A 339 29.80 27.96 -5.53
C ILE A 339 30.33 26.90 -6.49
N ALA A 340 30.18 25.62 -6.13
CA ALA A 340 30.34 24.49 -7.04
C ALA A 340 28.97 23.81 -7.24
N LEU A 341 28.40 23.97 -8.42
CA LEU A 341 27.08 23.42 -8.77
C LEU A 341 27.20 22.05 -9.41
N GLU A 342 26.67 21.04 -8.72
CA GLU A 342 26.51 19.67 -9.18
C GLU A 342 25.23 19.49 -10.00
N ALA A 343 25.39 18.94 -11.21
CA ALA A 343 24.32 18.41 -12.03
C ALA A 343 24.73 17.03 -12.57
N VAL A 344 24.06 15.97 -12.09
CA VAL A 344 24.46 14.59 -12.37
C VAL A 344 23.29 13.77 -12.84
N ARG A 345 23.54 12.88 -13.81
CA ARG A 345 22.65 11.77 -14.11
C ARG A 345 23.10 10.52 -13.36
N PHE A 346 22.56 10.33 -12.15
CA PHE A 346 22.79 9.16 -11.31
C PHE A 346 22.04 7.93 -11.85
N ASP A 347 22.53 6.74 -11.48
CA ASP A 347 21.79 5.49 -11.64
C ASP A 347 20.52 5.50 -10.75
N PRO A 348 19.32 5.30 -11.33
CA PRO A 348 18.06 5.33 -10.58
C PRO A 348 17.98 4.32 -9.45
N ILE A 349 18.56 3.12 -9.62
CA ILE A 349 18.50 2.04 -8.64
C ILE A 349 19.34 2.38 -7.42
N CYS A 350 20.53 2.94 -7.64
CA CYS A 350 21.39 3.41 -6.55
C CYS A 350 20.69 4.50 -5.72
N VAL A 351 20.04 5.47 -6.35
CA VAL A 351 19.29 6.52 -5.65
C VAL A 351 18.08 5.95 -4.90
N ALA A 352 17.33 5.02 -5.50
CA ALA A 352 16.22 4.34 -4.84
C ALA A 352 16.67 3.60 -3.58
N LYS A 353 17.81 2.88 -3.65
CA LYS A 353 18.41 2.20 -2.50
C LYS A 353 18.81 3.18 -1.39
N ASN A 354 19.51 4.26 -1.73
CA ASN A 354 19.85 5.33 -0.79
C ASN A 354 18.59 5.88 -0.09
N SER A 355 17.58 6.26 -0.87
CA SER A 355 16.31 6.82 -0.36
C SER A 355 15.60 5.87 0.59
N ARG A 356 15.38 4.61 0.19
CA ARG A 356 14.62 3.63 1.00
C ARG A 356 15.38 3.18 2.24
N ARG A 357 16.69 2.98 2.15
CA ARG A 357 17.55 2.56 3.28
C ARG A 357 17.55 3.63 4.37
N HIS A 358 17.68 4.90 4.00
CA HIS A 358 17.74 6.03 4.93
C HIS A 358 16.38 6.64 5.25
N LYS A 359 15.29 6.09 4.70
CA LYS A 359 13.91 6.60 4.83
C LYS A 359 13.80 8.09 4.46
N LEU A 360 14.52 8.49 3.41
CA LEU A 360 14.58 9.86 2.91
C LEU A 360 13.97 9.95 1.52
N SER A 361 12.71 10.37 1.44
CA SER A 361 12.05 10.67 0.16
C SER A 361 12.12 12.18 -0.07
N SER A 362 13.21 12.65 -0.68
CA SER A 362 13.39 14.06 -1.04
C SER A 362 12.84 14.35 -2.43
N GLU A 363 12.61 15.63 -2.75
CA GLU A 363 12.21 16.04 -4.12
C GLU A 363 13.26 15.63 -5.17
N ALA A 364 14.53 15.58 -4.78
CA ALA A 364 15.61 15.09 -5.64
C ALA A 364 15.52 13.57 -5.85
N SER A 365 15.41 12.79 -4.77
CA SER A 365 15.42 11.33 -4.85
C SER A 365 14.20 10.82 -5.63
N ARG A 366 13.02 11.42 -5.41
CA ARG A 366 11.78 11.07 -6.12
C ARG A 366 11.90 11.23 -7.65
N ARG A 367 12.66 12.21 -8.13
CA ARG A 367 12.91 12.44 -9.56
C ARG A 367 13.98 11.50 -10.10
N LEU A 368 15.12 11.44 -9.43
CA LEU A 368 16.28 10.67 -9.88
C LEU A 368 16.02 9.15 -9.86
N GLU A 369 15.24 8.65 -8.89
CA GLU A 369 14.85 7.22 -8.82
C GLU A 369 13.89 6.80 -9.96
N ARG A 370 13.18 7.77 -10.56
CA ARG A 370 12.24 7.56 -11.68
C ARG A 370 12.82 7.92 -13.04
N SER A 371 14.14 8.07 -13.08
CA SER A 371 14.90 8.56 -14.22
C SER A 371 14.62 10.02 -14.60
N VAL A 372 15.71 10.73 -14.88
CA VAL A 372 15.69 12.10 -15.42
C VAL A 372 16.33 12.05 -16.81
N ASP A 373 15.85 12.92 -17.71
CA ASP A 373 16.41 13.15 -19.03
C ASP A 373 17.95 13.34 -18.94
N PRO A 374 18.74 12.44 -19.55
CA PRO A 374 20.20 12.48 -19.48
C PRO A 374 20.83 13.78 -19.97
N SER A 375 20.15 14.50 -20.89
CA SER A 375 20.65 15.77 -21.43
C SER A 375 20.51 16.94 -20.46
N LEU A 376 19.62 16.83 -19.46
CA LEU A 376 19.33 17.93 -18.55
C LEU A 376 20.47 18.26 -17.60
N ALA A 377 21.42 17.37 -17.34
CA ALA A 377 22.59 17.72 -16.54
C ALA A 377 23.33 18.95 -17.12
N GLN A 378 23.43 19.04 -18.45
CA GLN A 378 24.01 20.19 -19.15
C GLN A 378 23.09 21.41 -19.09
N TYR A 379 21.83 21.24 -19.49
CA TYR A 379 20.91 22.36 -19.71
C TYR A 379 20.39 22.95 -18.40
N ALA A 380 20.06 22.12 -17.41
CA ALA A 380 19.65 22.59 -16.10
C ALA A 380 20.78 23.33 -15.37
N SER A 381 22.02 22.82 -15.46
CA SER A 381 23.16 23.56 -14.88
C SER A 381 23.41 24.89 -15.61
N ALA A 382 23.18 24.97 -16.93
CA ALA A 382 23.23 26.23 -17.67
C ALA A 382 22.12 27.20 -17.24
N ARG A 383 20.88 26.71 -17.07
CA ARG A 383 19.74 27.49 -16.58
C ARG A 383 20.00 28.06 -15.19
N PHE A 384 20.60 27.27 -14.31
CA PHE A 384 21.01 27.73 -12.99
C PHE A 384 21.99 28.90 -13.09
N VAL A 385 23.04 28.77 -13.91
CA VAL A 385 24.04 29.84 -14.06
C VAL A 385 23.38 31.10 -14.62
N GLN A 386 22.55 30.97 -15.66
CA GLN A 386 21.78 32.09 -16.21
C GLN A 386 21.01 32.83 -15.10
N LEU A 387 20.10 32.13 -14.41
CA LEU A 387 19.23 32.73 -13.40
C LEU A 387 20.02 33.32 -12.23
N LEU A 388 21.09 32.65 -11.79
CA LEU A 388 21.90 33.15 -10.68
C LEU A 388 22.67 34.42 -11.06
N THR A 389 23.23 34.48 -12.28
CA THR A 389 23.94 35.67 -12.76
C THR A 389 23.01 36.85 -13.10
N GLU A 390 21.75 36.58 -13.47
CA GLU A 390 20.75 37.63 -13.70
C GLU A 390 20.26 38.26 -12.38
N ASN A 391 20.33 37.53 -11.27
CA ASN A 391 19.76 37.94 -9.97
C ASN A 391 20.83 38.15 -8.88
N SER A 392 22.12 38.05 -9.19
CA SER A 392 23.22 38.29 -8.26
C SER A 392 24.51 38.71 -8.97
N SER A 393 25.54 39.08 -8.22
CA SER A 393 26.88 39.39 -8.74
C SER A 393 27.70 38.15 -9.14
N ALA A 394 27.14 36.93 -9.01
CA ALA A 394 27.86 35.70 -9.31
C ALA A 394 28.34 35.67 -10.77
N GLN A 395 29.53 35.13 -10.97
CA GLN A 395 30.15 34.99 -12.29
C GLN A 395 30.58 33.54 -12.51
N HIS A 396 30.31 33.04 -13.72
CA HIS A 396 30.80 31.72 -14.13
C HIS A 396 32.33 31.73 -14.24
N VAL A 397 32.96 30.71 -13.66
CA VAL A 397 34.41 30.51 -13.70
C VAL A 397 34.80 29.43 -14.68
N ALA A 398 34.25 28.23 -14.48
CA ALA A 398 34.56 27.09 -15.32
C ALA A 398 33.52 25.96 -15.27
N THR A 399 33.42 25.19 -16.35
CA THR A 399 32.64 23.95 -16.43
C THR A 399 33.54 22.73 -16.60
N VAL A 400 33.39 21.75 -15.71
CA VAL A 400 34.07 20.44 -15.80
C VAL A 400 33.02 19.36 -16.04
N VAL A 401 33.30 18.45 -16.98
CA VAL A 401 32.41 17.34 -17.34
C VAL A 401 33.16 16.03 -17.26
N ASP A 402 32.55 15.03 -16.64
CA ASP A 402 33.00 13.64 -16.71
C ASP A 402 31.86 12.70 -17.14
N GLY A 403 32.19 11.70 -17.97
CA GLY A 403 31.23 10.80 -18.59
C GLY A 403 30.43 11.42 -19.76
N GLU A 404 29.35 10.74 -20.15
CA GLU A 404 28.50 11.11 -21.28
C GLU A 404 27.04 10.68 -21.04
N PRO A 405 26.05 11.44 -21.54
CA PRO A 405 24.65 11.08 -21.40
C PRO A 405 24.36 9.75 -22.13
N ARG A 406 23.55 8.88 -21.51
CA ARG A 406 23.11 7.61 -22.10
C ARG A 406 21.64 7.68 -22.47
N PHE A 407 21.35 7.54 -23.76
CA PHE A 407 19.99 7.60 -24.30
C PHE A 407 19.40 6.21 -24.52
N SER A 408 18.08 6.13 -24.57
CA SER A 408 17.36 4.91 -24.94
C SER A 408 17.69 4.51 -26.40
N PRO A 409 17.73 3.21 -26.71
CA PRO A 409 17.97 2.76 -28.07
C PRO A 409 16.75 3.00 -28.98
N VAL A 410 17.00 3.10 -30.28
CA VAL A 410 15.96 3.08 -31.31
C VAL A 410 15.27 1.71 -31.32
N VAL A 411 13.94 1.71 -31.35
CA VAL A 411 13.13 0.49 -31.33
C VAL A 411 12.40 0.32 -32.65
N LYS A 412 12.45 -0.89 -33.20
CA LYS A 412 11.67 -1.25 -34.38
C LYS A 412 10.25 -1.66 -33.95
N LEU A 413 9.24 -0.92 -34.39
CA LEU A 413 7.84 -1.16 -34.11
C LEU A 413 7.13 -1.76 -35.32
N ASP A 414 6.31 -2.78 -35.11
CA ASP A 414 5.36 -3.26 -36.14
C ASP A 414 4.01 -2.56 -35.92
N PRO A 415 3.53 -1.70 -36.84
CA PRO A 415 2.21 -1.06 -36.71
C PRO A 415 1.05 -2.05 -36.54
N ALA A 416 1.17 -3.25 -37.12
CA ALA A 416 0.16 -4.29 -36.97
C ALA A 416 0.14 -4.88 -35.56
N TYR A 417 1.26 -4.86 -34.83
CA TYR A 417 1.31 -5.23 -33.41
C TYR A 417 0.42 -4.31 -32.59
N VAL A 418 0.51 -2.99 -32.79
CA VAL A 418 -0.29 -1.99 -32.06
C VAL A 418 -1.78 -2.27 -32.25
N SER A 419 -2.24 -2.34 -33.50
CA SER A 419 -3.66 -2.60 -33.80
C SER A 419 -4.14 -3.94 -33.23
N ARG A 420 -3.31 -4.98 -33.27
CA ARG A 420 -3.64 -6.31 -32.73
C ARG A 420 -3.78 -6.29 -31.21
N ILE A 421 -2.92 -5.57 -30.50
CA ILE A 421 -2.99 -5.46 -29.03
C ILE A 421 -4.18 -4.60 -28.60
N LEU A 422 -4.46 -3.49 -29.30
CA LEU A 422 -5.61 -2.63 -28.98
C LEU A 422 -6.96 -3.26 -29.37
N GLY A 423 -6.97 -4.21 -30.30
CA GLY A 423 -8.22 -4.77 -30.82
C GLY A 423 -9.02 -3.81 -31.71
N VAL A 424 -8.38 -2.73 -32.17
CA VAL A 424 -8.93 -1.72 -33.10
C VAL A 424 -7.90 -1.46 -34.18
N GLU A 425 -8.35 -1.33 -35.42
CA GLU A 425 -7.48 -0.92 -36.51
C GLU A 425 -7.07 0.55 -36.35
N VAL A 426 -5.77 0.78 -36.18
CA VAL A 426 -5.17 2.11 -36.14
C VAL A 426 -4.24 2.25 -37.35
N PRO A 427 -4.51 3.16 -38.29
CA PRO A 427 -3.66 3.35 -39.46
C PRO A 427 -2.21 3.69 -39.06
N PRO A 428 -1.18 3.16 -39.77
CA PRO A 428 0.23 3.43 -39.45
C PRO A 428 0.58 4.93 -39.41
N ALA A 429 -0.04 5.73 -40.29
CA ALA A 429 0.13 7.18 -40.29
C ALA A 429 -0.36 7.84 -38.98
N LYS A 430 -1.47 7.35 -38.42
CA LYS A 430 -1.99 7.84 -37.14
C LYS A 430 -1.12 7.43 -35.97
N ILE A 431 -0.56 6.22 -36.01
CA ILE A 431 0.42 5.75 -35.02
C ILE A 431 1.64 6.69 -35.02
N ALA A 432 2.20 6.98 -36.19
CA ALA A 432 3.33 7.89 -36.32
C ALA A 432 3.01 9.31 -35.83
N GLU A 433 1.83 9.85 -36.16
CA GLU A 433 1.35 11.16 -35.68
C GLU A 433 1.32 11.22 -34.14
N VAL A 434 0.75 10.20 -33.50
CA VAL A 434 0.65 10.14 -32.04
C VAL A 434 2.02 10.00 -31.39
N LEU A 435 2.89 9.14 -31.93
CA LEU A 435 4.25 8.96 -31.42
C LEU A 435 5.10 10.24 -31.58
N ARG A 436 4.90 11.02 -32.64
CA ARG A 436 5.54 12.34 -32.76
C ARG A 436 5.02 13.35 -31.74
N THR A 437 3.73 13.29 -31.40
CA THR A 437 3.12 14.16 -30.40
C THR A 437 3.75 13.97 -29.01
N ILE A 438 4.10 12.73 -28.64
CA ILE A 438 4.80 12.43 -27.39
C ILE A 438 6.32 12.67 -27.45
N GLY A 439 6.84 13.07 -28.62
CA GLY A 439 8.23 13.46 -28.85
C GLY A 439 9.14 12.43 -29.51
N CYS A 440 8.61 11.30 -30.00
CA CYS A 440 9.43 10.34 -30.75
C CYS A 440 9.74 10.85 -32.18
N ASP A 441 10.93 10.54 -32.67
CA ASP A 441 11.18 10.57 -34.11
C ASP A 441 10.78 9.22 -34.72
N VAL A 442 10.07 9.25 -35.85
CA VAL A 442 9.49 8.05 -36.47
C VAL A 442 9.83 8.03 -37.95
N ASN A 443 10.59 7.02 -38.35
CA ASN A 443 10.83 6.71 -39.76
C ASN A 443 9.65 5.88 -40.31
N GLU A 444 8.71 6.51 -41.01
CA GLU A 444 7.51 5.84 -41.54
C GLU A 444 7.79 4.73 -42.56
N LYS A 445 9.01 4.65 -43.13
CA LYS A 445 9.37 3.59 -44.08
C LYS A 445 9.79 2.31 -43.36
N THR A 446 10.60 2.43 -42.31
CA THR A 446 11.14 1.29 -41.55
C THR A 446 10.37 1.00 -40.25
N PHE A 447 9.57 1.97 -39.79
CA PHE A 447 8.97 2.06 -38.46
C PHE A 447 9.99 1.86 -37.33
N GLU A 448 11.19 2.41 -37.54
CA GLU A 448 12.14 2.67 -36.47
C GLU A 448 11.71 3.93 -35.72
N VAL A 449 11.56 3.79 -34.41
CA VAL A 449 11.09 4.82 -33.50
C VAL A 449 12.22 5.17 -32.54
N ASP A 450 12.67 6.41 -32.59
CA ASP A 450 13.66 6.96 -31.67
C ASP A 450 12.93 7.69 -30.53
N PRO A 451 12.90 7.14 -29.30
CA PRO A 451 12.22 7.76 -28.18
C PRO A 451 12.97 9.01 -27.70
N PRO A 452 12.26 10.05 -27.23
CA PRO A 452 12.93 11.23 -26.71
C PRO A 452 13.68 10.93 -25.42
N ALA A 453 14.76 11.68 -25.16
CA ALA A 453 15.67 11.45 -24.04
C ALA A 453 15.02 11.43 -22.64
N TRP A 454 13.89 12.11 -22.45
CA TRP A 454 13.14 12.13 -21.18
C TRP A 454 12.22 10.91 -20.97
N ARG A 455 12.04 10.07 -22.00
CA ARG A 455 11.17 8.88 -21.97
C ARG A 455 11.99 7.59 -21.85
N SER A 456 12.60 7.41 -20.69
CA SER A 456 13.37 6.18 -20.39
C SER A 456 12.51 4.92 -20.25
N ASP A 457 11.20 5.09 -20.19
CA ASP A 457 10.18 4.03 -20.12
C ASP A 457 9.85 3.40 -21.47
N LEU A 458 10.16 4.07 -22.60
CA LEU A 458 9.88 3.56 -23.94
C LEU A 458 10.99 2.62 -24.44
N LEU A 459 10.87 1.32 -24.15
CA LEU A 459 11.90 0.33 -24.43
C LEU A 459 11.44 -0.82 -25.33
N THR A 460 10.15 -1.10 -25.36
CA THR A 460 9.54 -2.26 -26.01
C THR A 460 8.31 -1.87 -26.83
N PRO A 461 7.88 -2.69 -27.80
CA PRO A 461 6.66 -2.44 -28.58
C PRO A 461 5.39 -2.23 -27.72
N ALA A 462 5.33 -2.84 -26.53
CA ALA A 462 4.20 -2.68 -25.62
C ALA A 462 4.12 -1.25 -25.06
N ASP A 463 5.26 -0.65 -24.73
CA ASP A 463 5.34 0.71 -24.18
C ASP A 463 4.83 1.73 -25.21
N PHE A 464 5.27 1.62 -26.48
CA PHE A 464 4.74 2.46 -27.57
C PHE A 464 3.25 2.20 -27.84
N THR A 465 2.78 0.98 -27.63
CA THR A 465 1.35 0.64 -27.79
C THR A 465 0.50 1.32 -26.72
N GLU A 466 0.97 1.38 -25.46
CA GLU A 466 0.32 2.14 -24.39
C GLU A 466 0.19 3.62 -24.76
N GLU A 467 1.26 4.21 -25.30
CA GLU A 467 1.25 5.61 -25.71
C GLU A 467 0.24 5.92 -26.81
N VAL A 468 0.13 5.01 -27.79
CA VAL A 468 -0.90 5.14 -28.83
C VAL A 468 -2.30 5.02 -28.23
N ALA A 469 -2.50 4.05 -27.33
CA ALA A 469 -3.78 3.80 -26.69
C ALA A 469 -4.26 5.01 -25.86
N ARG A 470 -3.41 5.55 -25.00
CA ARG A 470 -3.78 6.66 -24.09
C ARG A 470 -4.09 7.95 -24.84
N MET A 471 -3.36 8.22 -25.93
CA MET A 471 -3.53 9.42 -26.74
C MET A 471 -4.75 9.34 -27.66
N ILE A 472 -5.10 8.14 -28.14
CA ILE A 472 -6.38 7.92 -28.83
C ILE A 472 -7.55 8.04 -27.85
N GLY A 473 -7.37 7.52 -26.63
CA GLY A 473 -8.35 7.45 -25.56
C GLY A 473 -8.84 6.01 -25.34
N TYR A 474 -8.72 5.51 -24.11
CA TYR A 474 -9.14 4.15 -23.76
C TYR A 474 -10.65 3.93 -23.92
N ASP A 475 -11.44 5.00 -23.79
CA ASP A 475 -12.88 5.03 -24.02
C ASP A 475 -13.29 4.66 -25.45
N LYS A 476 -12.38 4.79 -26.42
CA LYS A 476 -12.62 4.42 -27.82
C LYS A 476 -12.29 2.96 -28.13
N ILE A 477 -11.67 2.23 -27.21
CA ILE A 477 -11.37 0.81 -27.38
C ILE A 477 -12.65 0.01 -27.08
N PRO A 478 -13.16 -0.80 -28.03
CA PRO A 478 -14.42 -1.49 -27.87
C PRO A 478 -14.30 -2.61 -26.83
N SER A 479 -15.37 -2.78 -26.05
CA SER A 479 -15.49 -3.93 -25.14
C SER A 479 -15.92 -5.17 -25.94
N VAL A 480 -14.96 -6.01 -26.32
CA VAL A 480 -15.20 -7.26 -27.05
C VAL A 480 -14.92 -8.44 -26.12
N LEU A 481 -15.94 -9.27 -25.88
CA LEU A 481 -15.79 -10.48 -25.07
C LEU A 481 -14.86 -11.48 -25.78
N PRO A 482 -13.79 -11.97 -25.14
CA PRO A 482 -12.94 -12.99 -25.73
C PRO A 482 -13.70 -14.32 -25.87
N PRO A 483 -13.41 -15.14 -26.90
CA PRO A 483 -14.01 -16.46 -27.02
C PRO A 483 -13.61 -17.31 -25.81
N ARG A 484 -14.62 -17.78 -25.06
CA ARG A 484 -14.38 -18.55 -23.84
C ARG A 484 -13.93 -19.98 -24.18
N PRO A 485 -12.78 -20.47 -23.68
CA PRO A 485 -12.44 -21.88 -23.82
C PRO A 485 -13.46 -22.75 -23.07
N LEU A 486 -13.92 -23.83 -23.70
CA LEU A 486 -15.02 -24.71 -23.23
C LEU A 486 -14.72 -25.47 -21.92
N HIS A 487 -13.52 -25.37 -21.35
CA HIS A 487 -13.03 -26.27 -20.30
C HIS A 487 -12.87 -25.64 -18.90
N ALA A 488 -13.34 -24.41 -18.68
CA ALA A 488 -13.26 -23.77 -17.36
C ALA A 488 -14.34 -24.30 -16.40
N SER A 489 -14.03 -25.38 -15.67
CA SER A 489 -14.88 -25.95 -14.62
C SER A 489 -14.22 -25.89 -13.25
N LEU A 490 -15.03 -25.89 -12.18
CA LEU A 490 -14.52 -25.93 -10.81
C LEU A 490 -13.80 -27.26 -10.53
N THR A 491 -12.63 -27.19 -9.90
CA THR A 491 -11.91 -28.39 -9.46
C THR A 491 -12.70 -29.12 -8.37
N PRO A 492 -12.47 -30.44 -8.17
CA PRO A 492 -13.09 -31.18 -7.07
C PRO A 492 -12.90 -30.51 -5.71
N THR A 493 -11.69 -30.01 -5.43
CA THR A 493 -11.37 -29.28 -4.19
C THR A 493 -12.19 -28.00 -4.03
N GLN A 494 -12.38 -27.22 -5.10
CA GLN A 494 -13.20 -26.02 -5.07
C GLN A 494 -14.68 -26.35 -4.82
N LYS A 495 -15.21 -27.38 -5.50
CA LYS A 495 -16.58 -27.86 -5.29
C LYS A 495 -16.80 -28.32 -3.85
N ARG A 496 -15.86 -29.12 -3.32
CA ARG A 496 -15.87 -29.58 -1.93
C ARG A 496 -15.93 -28.42 -0.94
N ARG A 497 -15.05 -27.41 -1.10
CA ARG A 497 -15.04 -26.23 -0.21
C ARG A 497 -16.38 -25.50 -0.19
N ARG A 498 -16.96 -25.26 -1.38
CA ARG A 498 -18.27 -24.60 -1.51
C ARG A 498 -19.39 -25.42 -0.88
N ALA A 499 -19.38 -26.74 -1.10
CA ALA A 499 -20.37 -27.63 -0.51
C ALA A 499 -20.29 -27.64 1.03
N VAL A 500 -19.07 -27.72 1.59
CA VAL A 500 -18.84 -27.66 3.04
C VAL A 500 -19.31 -26.33 3.62
N ALA A 501 -18.96 -25.19 2.99
CA ALA A 501 -19.40 -23.87 3.43
C ALA A 501 -20.94 -23.75 3.41
N ALA A 502 -21.57 -24.17 2.32
CA ALA A 502 -23.03 -24.13 2.18
C ALA A 502 -23.73 -25.03 3.21
N MET A 503 -23.17 -26.20 3.51
CA MET A 503 -23.69 -27.10 4.52
C MET A 503 -23.60 -26.48 5.93
N LEU A 504 -22.45 -25.92 6.31
CA LEU A 504 -22.28 -25.29 7.62
C LEU A 504 -23.19 -24.06 7.79
N ALA A 505 -23.28 -23.22 6.75
CA ALA A 505 -24.19 -22.09 6.74
C ALA A 505 -25.67 -22.52 6.82
N GLY A 506 -26.05 -23.54 6.06
CA GLY A 506 -27.40 -24.12 6.09
C GLY A 506 -27.77 -24.74 7.44
N ARG A 507 -26.78 -25.06 8.28
CA ARG A 507 -26.95 -25.54 9.66
C ARG A 507 -26.83 -24.43 10.71
N GLY A 508 -26.78 -23.17 10.30
CA GLY A 508 -26.84 -22.02 11.20
C GLY A 508 -25.48 -21.48 11.67
N LEU A 509 -24.36 -21.93 11.10
CA LEU A 509 -23.06 -21.32 11.39
C LEU A 509 -22.81 -20.11 10.50
N ALA A 510 -22.35 -19.00 11.08
CA ALA A 510 -21.92 -17.83 10.32
C ALA A 510 -20.43 -17.93 9.95
N GLU A 511 -20.09 -17.70 8.68
CA GLU A 511 -18.70 -17.66 8.25
C GLU A 511 -18.02 -16.38 8.75
N VAL A 512 -16.80 -16.51 9.28
CA VAL A 512 -15.96 -15.39 9.73
C VAL A 512 -14.58 -15.49 9.11
N GLN A 513 -13.90 -14.34 8.96
CA GLN A 513 -12.52 -14.28 8.48
C GLN A 513 -11.64 -13.67 9.57
N THR A 514 -10.64 -14.44 10.02
CA THR A 514 -9.71 -13.98 11.05
C THR A 514 -8.36 -13.62 10.43
N PHE A 515 -7.62 -12.74 11.09
CA PHE A 515 -6.25 -12.46 10.65
C PHE A 515 -5.39 -13.73 10.76
N PRO A 516 -4.48 -13.98 9.82
CA PRO A 516 -3.59 -15.13 9.88
C PRO A 516 -2.41 -14.91 10.85
N PHE A 517 -2.49 -13.92 11.73
CA PHE A 517 -1.43 -13.50 12.64
C PHE A 517 -1.79 -13.85 14.09
N THR A 518 -0.79 -14.27 14.87
CA THR A 518 -0.90 -14.71 16.27
C THR A 518 0.35 -14.32 17.04
N ASN A 519 0.37 -14.62 18.34
CA ASN A 519 1.52 -14.46 19.21
C ASN A 519 1.82 -15.72 20.02
N GLN A 520 2.98 -15.70 20.70
CA GLN A 520 3.45 -16.86 21.47
C GLN A 520 2.50 -17.16 22.65
N GLU A 521 2.01 -16.13 23.33
CA GLU A 521 1.08 -16.30 24.46
C GLU A 521 -0.20 -17.04 24.06
N THR A 522 -0.74 -16.74 22.88
CA THR A 522 -1.92 -17.41 22.34
C THR A 522 -1.61 -18.87 22.05
N ILE A 523 -0.48 -19.17 21.40
CA ILE A 523 -0.04 -20.55 21.11
C ILE A 523 0.12 -21.36 22.42
N ASP A 524 0.78 -20.78 23.42
CA ASP A 524 1.04 -21.42 24.70
C ASP A 524 -0.26 -21.66 25.49
N SER A 525 -1.17 -20.69 25.49
CA SER A 525 -2.45 -20.80 26.19
C SER A 525 -3.34 -21.91 25.63
N MET A 526 -3.28 -22.11 24.31
CA MET A 526 -3.96 -23.19 23.60
C MET A 526 -3.34 -24.56 23.89
N GLY A 527 -2.17 -24.61 24.53
CA GLY A 527 -1.48 -25.84 24.89
C GLY A 527 -0.89 -26.57 23.68
N PHE A 528 -0.59 -25.85 22.60
CA PHE A 528 0.02 -26.47 21.43
C PHE A 528 1.48 -26.86 21.73
N VAL A 529 1.89 -28.01 21.22
CA VAL A 529 3.24 -28.57 21.38
C VAL A 529 3.75 -29.12 20.04
N GLY A 530 5.06 -29.28 19.90
CA GLY A 530 5.70 -29.82 18.71
C GLY A 530 5.35 -29.03 17.44
N GLU A 531 4.99 -29.73 16.37
CA GLU A 531 4.64 -29.09 15.08
C GLU A 531 3.47 -28.11 15.17
N ARG A 532 2.57 -28.25 16.14
CA ARG A 532 1.42 -27.35 16.32
C ARG A 532 1.78 -26.05 17.02
N ALA A 533 2.93 -25.99 17.70
CA ALA A 533 3.47 -24.75 18.25
C ALA A 533 4.48 -24.09 17.29
N ALA A 534 5.05 -24.87 16.37
CA ALA A 534 6.04 -24.41 15.41
C ALA A 534 5.40 -23.44 14.40
N THR A 535 5.84 -22.18 14.41
CA THR A 535 5.29 -21.10 13.56
C THR A 535 6.40 -20.26 12.92
N TYR A 536 6.04 -19.56 11.84
CA TYR A 536 6.89 -18.59 11.18
C TYR A 536 6.66 -17.18 11.76
N ARG A 537 7.75 -16.46 12.00
CA ARG A 537 7.72 -15.04 12.36
C ARG A 537 7.82 -14.17 11.11
N ILE A 538 6.99 -13.14 11.04
CA ILE A 538 7.05 -12.12 9.98
C ILE A 538 8.19 -11.16 10.29
N ALA A 539 8.99 -10.81 9.29
CA ALA A 539 10.15 -9.93 9.48
C ALA A 539 9.75 -8.48 9.81
N ASN A 540 8.63 -8.02 9.24
CA ASN A 540 8.09 -6.67 9.37
C ASN A 540 6.57 -6.72 9.67
N PRO A 541 6.16 -7.22 10.85
CA PRO A 541 4.75 -7.34 11.19
C PRO A 541 4.11 -5.95 11.33
N MET A 542 2.80 -5.84 11.06
CA MET A 542 2.05 -4.60 11.29
C MET A 542 2.04 -4.20 12.78
N SER A 543 2.06 -5.19 13.67
CA SER A 543 2.18 -5.02 15.12
C SER A 543 3.11 -6.09 15.69
N GLU A 544 4.02 -5.67 16.58
CA GLU A 544 4.88 -6.57 17.36
C GLU A 544 4.10 -7.44 18.36
N GLU A 545 2.84 -7.08 18.63
CA GLU A 545 1.94 -7.89 19.46
C GLU A 545 1.50 -9.19 18.77
N PHE A 546 1.42 -9.21 17.43
CA PHE A 546 1.00 -10.38 16.64
C PHE A 546 1.98 -10.70 15.49
N PRO A 547 3.23 -11.09 15.79
CA PRO A 547 4.28 -11.19 14.79
C PRO A 547 4.39 -12.59 14.15
N LEU A 548 3.61 -13.57 14.61
CA LEU A 548 3.70 -14.97 14.21
C LEU A 548 2.54 -15.36 13.28
N MET A 549 2.73 -16.35 12.42
CA MET A 549 1.66 -16.90 11.59
C MET A 549 0.79 -17.89 12.36
N ARG A 550 -0.51 -17.97 12.06
CA ARG A 550 -1.41 -18.91 12.74
C ARG A 550 -1.08 -20.36 12.40
N VAL A 551 -1.03 -21.19 13.44
CA VAL A 551 -0.78 -22.65 13.37
C VAL A 551 -2.08 -23.47 13.41
N HIS A 552 -3.20 -22.81 13.71
CA HIS A 552 -4.53 -23.38 13.88
C HIS A 552 -5.61 -22.29 13.68
N LEU A 553 -6.84 -22.66 13.29
CA LEU A 553 -7.94 -21.70 13.09
C LEU A 553 -8.73 -21.37 14.38
N VAL A 554 -8.88 -22.36 15.26
CA VAL A 554 -9.66 -22.21 16.52
C VAL A 554 -9.27 -20.99 17.38
N PRO A 555 -7.98 -20.62 17.55
CA PRO A 555 -7.63 -19.41 18.31
C PRO A 555 -8.29 -18.14 17.79
N GLY A 556 -8.27 -17.92 16.46
CA GLY A 556 -8.93 -16.76 15.85
C GLY A 556 -10.45 -16.80 16.04
N LEU A 557 -11.07 -17.99 15.95
CA LEU A 557 -12.50 -18.15 16.24
C LEU A 557 -12.84 -17.79 17.69
N ILE A 558 -11.97 -18.16 18.65
CA ILE A 558 -12.14 -17.80 20.07
C ILE A 558 -12.09 -16.29 20.28
N GLU A 559 -11.15 -15.59 19.64
CA GLU A 559 -11.08 -14.12 19.69
C GLU A 559 -12.32 -13.45 19.10
N VAL A 560 -12.84 -13.98 17.98
CA VAL A 560 -14.10 -13.52 17.39
C VAL A 560 -15.27 -13.77 18.34
N ALA A 561 -15.33 -14.94 18.98
CA ALA A 561 -16.37 -15.24 19.95
C ALA A 561 -16.29 -14.30 21.16
N GLN A 562 -15.11 -14.05 21.73
CA GLN A 562 -14.90 -13.11 22.83
C GLN A 562 -15.42 -11.71 22.48
N ARG A 563 -15.16 -11.24 21.26
CA ARG A 563 -15.66 -9.94 20.75
C ARG A 563 -17.18 -9.90 20.63
N ASN A 564 -17.82 -11.00 20.23
CA ASN A 564 -19.28 -11.08 20.13
C ASN A 564 -19.93 -11.14 21.52
N ILE A 565 -19.35 -11.92 22.43
CA ILE A 565 -19.80 -12.03 23.82
C ILE A 565 -19.71 -10.69 24.54
N SER A 566 -18.60 -9.95 24.37
CA SER A 566 -18.45 -8.62 24.98
C SER A 566 -19.44 -7.58 24.44
N ARG A 567 -20.05 -7.84 23.27
CA ARG A 567 -21.12 -7.03 22.67
C ARG A 567 -22.53 -7.54 22.99
N GLY A 568 -22.65 -8.57 23.83
CA GLY A 568 -23.93 -9.08 24.33
C GLY A 568 -24.49 -10.30 23.60
N ALA A 569 -23.82 -10.83 22.57
CA ALA A 569 -24.24 -12.08 21.92
C ALA A 569 -23.88 -13.28 22.81
N LYS A 570 -24.88 -14.08 23.20
CA LYS A 570 -24.69 -15.19 24.14
C LYS A 570 -24.70 -16.57 23.48
N ASP A 571 -25.45 -16.69 22.38
CA ASP A 571 -25.75 -17.95 21.73
C ASP A 571 -25.52 -17.77 20.22
N PHE A 572 -24.51 -18.44 19.67
CA PHE A 572 -24.17 -18.38 18.24
C PHE A 572 -23.20 -19.50 17.86
N ALA A 573 -23.11 -19.77 16.55
CA ALA A 573 -22.11 -20.66 16.00
C ALA A 573 -21.42 -19.98 14.81
N ILE A 574 -20.10 -20.10 14.76
CA ILE A 574 -19.26 -19.50 13.71
C ILE A 574 -18.31 -20.53 13.13
N PHE A 575 -17.91 -20.34 11.88
CA PHE A 575 -16.89 -21.15 11.25
C PHE A 575 -15.95 -20.31 10.38
N GLU A 576 -14.77 -20.85 10.10
CA GLU A 576 -13.81 -20.26 9.18
C GLU A 576 -13.17 -21.37 8.33
N MET A 577 -12.89 -21.04 7.06
CA MET A 577 -12.10 -21.86 6.15
C MET A 577 -10.82 -21.11 5.77
N GLY A 578 -9.66 -21.70 6.05
CA GLY A 578 -8.41 -21.00 5.82
C GLY A 578 -7.15 -21.85 5.94
N SER A 579 -6.04 -21.30 5.44
CA SER A 579 -4.73 -21.92 5.57
C SER A 579 -4.15 -21.73 6.97
N ILE A 580 -3.39 -22.73 7.41
CA ILE A 580 -2.51 -22.67 8.58
C ILE A 580 -1.06 -22.82 8.16
N PHE A 581 -0.13 -22.34 8.99
CA PHE A 581 1.29 -22.26 8.68
C PHE A 581 2.07 -22.86 9.85
N ARG A 582 2.58 -24.08 9.66
CA ARG A 582 3.40 -24.77 10.68
C ARG A 582 4.84 -24.85 10.21
N SER A 583 5.77 -24.40 11.03
CA SER A 583 7.20 -24.46 10.72
C SER A 583 7.80 -25.82 11.07
N SER A 584 7.15 -26.90 10.60
CA SER A 584 7.62 -28.27 10.78
C SER A 584 8.80 -28.63 9.87
N GLN A 585 9.09 -27.80 8.87
CA GLN A 585 10.18 -27.98 7.91
C GLN A 585 11.07 -26.74 7.86
N LYS A 586 12.38 -26.96 7.73
CA LYS A 586 13.35 -25.88 7.51
C LYS A 586 13.17 -25.34 6.10
N LEU A 587 12.91 -24.03 5.99
CA LEU A 587 12.78 -23.39 4.68
C LEU A 587 14.12 -23.37 3.96
N VAL A 588 14.07 -23.65 2.66
CA VAL A 588 15.19 -23.43 1.74
C VAL A 588 15.24 -21.92 1.42
N PRO A 589 16.44 -21.32 1.25
CA PRO A 589 16.55 -19.95 0.80
C PRO A 589 15.76 -19.68 -0.48
N PHE A 590 15.23 -18.47 -0.60
CA PHE A 590 14.51 -18.01 -1.79
C PHE A 590 15.40 -18.09 -3.04
N ILE A 591 14.78 -18.45 -4.17
CA ILE A 591 15.43 -18.56 -5.48
C ILE A 591 14.79 -17.56 -6.44
N SER A 592 15.61 -16.67 -7.00
CA SER A 592 15.20 -15.76 -8.07
C SER A 592 15.68 -16.32 -9.42
N PRO A 593 14.79 -16.93 -10.23
CA PRO A 593 15.18 -17.43 -11.55
C PRO A 593 15.44 -16.28 -12.54
N ASP A 594 16.10 -16.61 -13.65
CA ASP A 594 16.16 -15.74 -14.83
C ASP A 594 14.74 -15.47 -15.35
N LEU A 595 14.38 -14.18 -15.43
CA LEU A 595 13.04 -13.72 -15.81
C LEU A 595 12.83 -13.61 -17.33
N SER A 596 13.89 -13.78 -18.13
CA SER A 596 13.80 -13.69 -19.59
C SER A 596 13.14 -14.90 -20.25
N LYS A 597 12.95 -16.00 -19.50
CA LYS A 597 12.35 -17.25 -19.98
C LYS A 597 11.62 -17.99 -18.87
N ARG A 598 10.72 -18.91 -19.26
CA ARG A 598 10.06 -19.81 -18.31
C ARG A 598 11.11 -20.68 -17.59
N PRO A 599 11.10 -20.78 -16.25
CA PRO A 599 12.00 -21.66 -15.52
C PRO A 599 11.77 -23.14 -15.86
N ALA A 600 12.85 -23.93 -15.78
CA ALA A 600 12.76 -25.38 -15.91
C ALA A 600 12.00 -25.99 -14.70
N GLN A 601 11.38 -27.16 -14.89
CA GLN A 601 10.57 -27.81 -13.84
C GLN A 601 11.33 -27.97 -12.51
N LYS A 602 12.63 -28.31 -12.56
CA LYS A 602 13.48 -28.41 -11.37
C LYS A 602 13.50 -27.11 -10.54
N ILE A 603 13.64 -25.97 -11.20
CA ILE A 603 13.66 -24.65 -10.53
C ILE A 603 12.28 -24.34 -9.96
N ILE A 604 11.21 -24.71 -10.67
CA ILE A 604 9.84 -24.57 -10.19
C ILE A 604 9.65 -25.37 -8.90
N ASP A 605 10.11 -26.63 -8.86
CA ASP A 605 10.02 -27.49 -7.69
C ASP A 605 10.82 -26.92 -6.51
N GLU A 606 12.02 -26.37 -6.76
CA GLU A 606 12.82 -25.69 -5.75
C GLU A 606 12.16 -24.41 -5.22
N ILE A 607 11.47 -23.63 -6.08
CA ILE A 607 10.66 -22.48 -5.67
C ILE A 607 9.53 -22.93 -4.74
N PHE A 608 8.78 -23.97 -5.09
CA PHE A 608 7.72 -24.49 -4.23
C PHE A 608 8.27 -25.04 -2.90
N ALA A 609 9.45 -25.65 -2.90
CA ALA A 609 10.13 -26.11 -1.68
C ALA A 609 10.62 -24.96 -0.78
N SER A 610 10.82 -23.76 -1.33
CA SER A 610 11.17 -22.56 -0.55
C SER A 610 9.96 -21.92 0.17
N VAL A 611 8.73 -22.30 -0.21
CA VAL A 611 7.50 -21.76 0.38
C VAL A 611 7.03 -22.65 1.53
N PRO A 612 6.67 -22.09 2.70
CA PRO A 612 6.07 -22.84 3.80
C PRO A 612 4.88 -23.71 3.39
N PRO A 613 4.68 -24.91 3.97
CA PRO A 613 3.45 -25.68 3.80
C PRO A 613 2.21 -24.89 4.27
N GLN A 614 1.18 -24.82 3.42
CA GLN A 614 -0.05 -24.04 3.67
C GLN A 614 -1.28 -24.96 3.66
N ALA A 615 -1.40 -25.78 4.70
CA ALA A 615 -2.50 -26.75 4.78
C ALA A 615 -3.85 -26.04 5.01
N TYR A 616 -4.84 -26.36 4.20
CA TYR A 616 -6.16 -25.72 4.23
C TYR A 616 -7.09 -26.48 5.18
N HIS A 617 -7.74 -25.75 6.09
CA HIS A 617 -8.59 -26.29 7.13
C HIS A 617 -9.96 -25.62 7.11
N VAL A 618 -10.95 -26.29 7.71
CA VAL A 618 -12.20 -25.69 8.17
C VAL A 618 -12.31 -25.91 9.67
N ALA A 619 -12.69 -24.90 10.41
CA ALA A 619 -12.95 -25.01 11.85
C ALA A 619 -14.22 -24.28 12.22
N GLY A 620 -14.90 -24.75 13.25
CA GLY A 620 -16.08 -24.11 13.82
C GLY A 620 -16.01 -24.02 15.32
N LEU A 621 -16.67 -23.02 15.87
CA LEU A 621 -16.82 -22.75 17.30
C LEU A 621 -18.31 -22.52 17.57
N LEU A 622 -18.86 -23.29 18.49
CA LEU A 622 -20.27 -23.26 18.88
C LEU A 622 -20.37 -22.83 20.34
N VAL A 623 -21.15 -21.78 20.58
CA VAL A 623 -21.18 -21.04 21.85
C VAL A 623 -22.61 -20.93 22.34
N GLY A 624 -22.84 -21.28 23.61
CA GLY A 624 -24.14 -21.15 24.26
C GLY A 624 -25.15 -22.20 23.80
N LYS A 625 -26.31 -21.75 23.37
CA LYS A 625 -27.47 -22.58 23.00
C LYS A 625 -27.63 -22.75 21.50
N VAL A 626 -28.03 -23.95 21.10
CA VAL A 626 -28.46 -24.26 19.73
C VAL A 626 -29.96 -24.03 19.54
N GLU A 627 -30.74 -24.23 20.60
CA GLU A 627 -32.18 -24.03 20.65
C GLU A 627 -32.51 -23.15 21.84
N ASN A 628 -33.27 -22.09 21.60
CA ASN A 628 -33.78 -21.23 22.65
C ASN A 628 -34.99 -21.88 23.32
N GLU A 629 -35.29 -21.42 24.53
CA GLU A 629 -36.53 -21.81 25.19
C GLU A 629 -37.70 -21.13 24.48
N ASP A 630 -38.64 -21.93 24.02
CA ASP A 630 -39.84 -21.47 23.35
C ASP A 630 -41.03 -22.38 23.66
N TRP A 631 -42.12 -22.21 22.92
CA TRP A 631 -43.34 -22.98 23.11
C TRP A 631 -43.21 -24.47 22.73
N GLN A 632 -42.15 -24.87 22.01
CA GLN A 632 -41.88 -26.25 21.61
C GLN A 632 -41.09 -27.03 22.67
N GLY A 633 -40.35 -26.35 23.54
CA GLY A 633 -39.61 -27.03 24.60
C GLY A 633 -38.57 -26.21 25.33
N LYS A 634 -37.82 -26.91 26.18
CA LYS A 634 -36.70 -26.34 26.94
C LYS A 634 -35.51 -26.06 26.02
N ALA A 635 -34.74 -25.03 26.36
CA ALA A 635 -33.50 -24.72 25.66
C ALA A 635 -32.49 -25.89 25.67
N ARG A 636 -31.76 -26.06 24.57
CA ARG A 636 -30.64 -27.01 24.43
C ARG A 636 -29.32 -26.24 24.28
N ALA A 637 -28.38 -26.50 25.17
CA ALA A 637 -27.01 -26.00 25.03
C ALA A 637 -26.22 -26.86 24.04
N TYR A 638 -25.27 -26.26 23.32
CA TYR A 638 -24.30 -27.05 22.56
C TYR A 638 -23.50 -27.97 23.50
N THR A 639 -23.21 -29.17 23.04
CA THR A 639 -22.38 -30.15 23.75
C THR A 639 -21.28 -30.69 22.85
N TRP A 640 -20.33 -31.46 23.40
CA TRP A 640 -19.28 -32.09 22.59
C TRP A 640 -19.82 -32.94 21.45
N GLN A 641 -20.99 -33.55 21.62
CA GLN A 641 -21.66 -34.31 20.58
C GLN A 641 -21.94 -33.47 19.34
N ASP A 642 -22.36 -32.20 19.50
CA ASP A 642 -22.66 -31.34 18.36
C ASP A 642 -21.39 -31.04 17.56
N ALA A 643 -20.26 -30.75 18.22
CA ALA A 643 -18.99 -30.52 17.52
C ALA A 643 -18.52 -31.76 16.74
N ILE A 644 -18.65 -32.95 17.33
CA ILE A 644 -18.33 -34.20 16.63
C ILE A 644 -19.28 -34.41 15.45
N ALA A 645 -20.58 -34.18 15.62
CA ALA A 645 -21.58 -34.31 14.56
C ALA A 645 -21.26 -33.38 13.37
N TYR A 646 -20.87 -32.12 13.61
CA TYR A 646 -20.43 -31.23 12.53
C TYR A 646 -19.20 -31.74 11.78
N ALA A 647 -18.22 -32.32 12.48
CA ALA A 647 -17.07 -32.92 11.84
C ALA A 647 -17.46 -34.17 11.02
N GLN A 648 -18.38 -35.00 11.53
CA GLN A 648 -18.92 -36.17 10.82
C GLN A 648 -19.72 -35.75 9.59
N ASP A 649 -20.56 -34.73 9.69
CA ASP A 649 -21.34 -34.20 8.57
C ASP A 649 -20.42 -33.75 7.42
N ILE A 650 -19.28 -33.12 7.73
CA ILE A 650 -18.28 -32.73 6.72
C ILE A 650 -17.69 -33.97 6.02
N LEU A 651 -17.33 -35.01 6.78
CA LEU A 651 -16.77 -36.25 6.21
C LEU A 651 -17.81 -37.02 5.40
N GLN A 652 -19.06 -37.07 5.88
CA GLN A 652 -20.19 -37.67 5.19
C GLN A 652 -20.50 -36.95 3.88
N LEU A 653 -20.51 -35.62 3.88
CA LEU A 653 -20.68 -34.82 2.66
C LEU A 653 -19.56 -35.10 1.64
N CYS A 654 -18.36 -35.41 2.12
CA CYS A 654 -17.23 -35.82 1.28
C CYS A 654 -17.28 -37.29 0.87
N ASN A 655 -18.32 -38.05 1.23
CA ASN A 655 -18.47 -39.49 0.99
C ASN A 655 -17.28 -40.31 1.52
N LEU A 656 -16.79 -39.97 2.71
CA LEU A 656 -15.66 -40.66 3.34
C LEU A 656 -16.15 -41.63 4.40
N GLN A 657 -15.39 -42.68 4.65
CA GLN A 657 -15.58 -43.57 5.79
C GLN A 657 -14.60 -43.19 6.90
N TRP A 658 -15.06 -43.18 8.15
CA TRP A 658 -14.22 -42.76 9.26
C TRP A 658 -14.45 -43.62 10.49
N THR A 659 -13.46 -43.60 11.38
CA THR A 659 -13.59 -44.11 12.75
C THR A 659 -13.39 -42.98 13.74
N VAL A 660 -14.04 -43.07 14.90
CA VAL A 660 -13.95 -42.08 15.96
C VAL A 660 -13.16 -42.69 17.11
N LYS A 661 -12.13 -41.99 17.58
CA LYS A 661 -11.37 -42.37 18.78
C LYS A 661 -11.35 -41.23 19.78
N ARG A 662 -11.29 -41.58 21.06
CA ARG A 662 -11.04 -40.60 22.12
C ARG A 662 -9.64 -40.01 21.91
N SER A 663 -9.55 -38.69 22.01
CA SER A 663 -8.29 -37.94 21.93
C SER A 663 -8.16 -37.01 23.14
N ASP A 664 -6.93 -36.69 23.54
CA ASP A 664 -6.61 -35.70 24.57
C ASP A 664 -5.88 -34.48 24.00
N PHE A 665 -5.97 -34.31 22.68
CA PHE A 665 -5.23 -33.28 21.96
C PHE A 665 -5.73 -31.87 22.32
N ALA A 666 -4.81 -30.95 22.63
CA ALA A 666 -5.16 -29.54 22.89
C ALA A 666 -5.74 -28.88 21.62
N PRO A 667 -6.62 -27.86 21.68
CA PRO A 667 -7.08 -27.11 22.84
C PRO A 667 -8.32 -27.72 23.51
N TRP A 668 -8.66 -28.98 23.22
CA TRP A 668 -9.87 -29.62 23.71
C TRP A 668 -9.71 -30.23 25.10
N HIS A 669 -10.84 -30.57 25.73
CA HIS A 669 -10.90 -31.25 27.01
C HIS A 669 -10.52 -32.75 26.87
N PRO A 670 -9.59 -33.30 27.68
CA PRO A 670 -9.07 -34.67 27.54
C PRO A 670 -10.09 -35.81 27.65
N GLY A 671 -11.22 -35.55 28.30
CA GLY A 671 -12.33 -36.51 28.44
C GLY A 671 -13.47 -36.31 27.44
N ARG A 672 -13.45 -35.24 26.62
CA ARG A 672 -14.57 -34.84 25.76
C ARG A 672 -14.08 -34.33 24.39
N CYS A 673 -13.05 -34.98 23.87
CA CYS A 673 -12.47 -34.73 22.57
C CYS A 673 -12.39 -36.04 21.80
N ALA A 674 -12.71 -35.96 20.51
CA ALA A 674 -12.58 -37.06 19.58
C ALA A 674 -11.70 -36.66 18.40
N GLU A 675 -10.89 -37.61 17.95
CA GLU A 675 -10.24 -37.57 16.64
C GLU A 675 -11.03 -38.44 15.65
N LEU A 676 -11.19 -37.93 14.42
CA LEU A 676 -11.82 -38.67 13.34
C LEU A 676 -10.73 -39.10 12.36
N ILE A 677 -10.69 -40.41 12.09
CA ILE A 677 -9.63 -41.06 11.34
C ILE A 677 -10.19 -41.57 10.01
N VAL A 678 -9.58 -41.13 8.91
CA VAL A 678 -9.86 -41.59 7.53
C VAL A 678 -8.56 -42.21 6.98
N ASP A 679 -8.64 -43.42 6.42
CA ASP A 679 -7.48 -44.17 5.89
C ASP A 679 -6.28 -44.24 6.85
N GLY A 680 -6.57 -44.43 8.15
CA GLY A 680 -5.56 -44.50 9.20
C GLY A 680 -4.93 -43.17 9.61
N LYS A 681 -5.37 -42.03 9.05
CA LYS A 681 -4.88 -40.68 9.39
C LYS A 681 -5.93 -39.86 10.12
N ALA A 682 -5.55 -39.19 11.21
CA ALA A 682 -6.41 -38.24 11.90
C ALA A 682 -6.62 -36.98 11.03
N VAL A 683 -7.85 -36.79 10.53
CA VAL A 683 -8.20 -35.68 9.63
C VAL A 683 -9.02 -34.60 10.31
N ALA A 684 -9.64 -34.90 11.46
CA ALA A 684 -10.39 -33.94 12.24
C ALA A 684 -10.28 -34.17 13.74
N HIS A 685 -10.46 -33.09 14.51
CA HIS A 685 -10.60 -33.10 15.96
C HIS A 685 -11.83 -32.28 16.34
N ALA A 686 -12.63 -32.77 17.26
CA ALA A 686 -13.86 -32.11 17.68
C ALA A 686 -14.22 -32.45 19.14
N GLY A 687 -14.75 -31.48 19.87
CA GLY A 687 -15.12 -31.68 21.28
C GLY A 687 -15.32 -30.38 22.07
N GLU A 688 -15.43 -30.50 23.39
CA GLU A 688 -15.45 -29.32 24.28
C GLU A 688 -14.05 -28.70 24.40
N LEU A 689 -13.98 -27.37 24.45
CA LEU A 689 -12.73 -26.67 24.74
C LEU A 689 -12.28 -26.91 26.19
N HIS A 690 -10.97 -26.88 26.42
CA HIS A 690 -10.43 -27.04 27.76
C HIS A 690 -10.91 -25.92 28.71
N PRO A 691 -11.36 -26.21 29.96
CA PRO A 691 -11.89 -25.22 30.89
C PRO A 691 -10.97 -24.02 31.14
N ARG A 692 -9.65 -24.25 31.18
CA ARG A 692 -8.62 -23.19 31.25
C ARG A 692 -8.76 -22.16 30.12
N ILE A 693 -9.04 -22.60 28.90
CA ILE A 693 -9.19 -21.73 27.72
C ILE A 693 -10.52 -21.00 27.80
N VAL A 694 -11.59 -21.72 28.13
CA VAL A 694 -12.93 -21.15 28.34
C VAL A 694 -12.88 -20.01 29.37
N ALA A 695 -12.24 -20.25 30.52
CA ALA A 695 -12.07 -19.25 31.57
C ALA A 695 -11.18 -18.07 31.14
N LYS A 696 -10.03 -18.34 30.48
CA LYS A 696 -9.10 -17.29 30.03
C LYS A 696 -9.78 -16.30 29.08
N TYR A 697 -10.58 -16.81 28.14
CA TYR A 697 -11.21 -15.99 27.10
C TYR A 697 -12.65 -15.57 27.42
N GLY A 698 -13.16 -15.89 28.61
CA GLY A 698 -14.52 -15.54 29.03
C GLY A 698 -15.62 -16.17 28.17
N LEU A 699 -15.37 -17.36 27.63
CA LEU A 699 -16.36 -18.11 26.86
C LEU A 699 -17.39 -18.74 27.80
N PRO A 700 -18.64 -18.93 27.37
CA PRO A 700 -19.61 -19.76 28.08
C PRO A 700 -19.06 -21.15 28.37
N GLU A 701 -19.41 -21.67 29.55
CA GLU A 701 -19.04 -23.03 29.93
C GLU A 701 -19.45 -24.04 28.86
N ARG A 702 -18.58 -25.02 28.63
CA ARG A 702 -18.78 -26.08 27.64
C ARG A 702 -18.88 -25.61 26.19
N SER A 703 -18.36 -24.41 25.86
CA SER A 703 -18.14 -24.01 24.46
C SER A 703 -17.35 -25.09 23.71
N VAL A 704 -17.80 -25.42 22.51
CA VAL A 704 -17.29 -26.58 21.74
C VAL A 704 -16.75 -26.16 20.39
N ALA A 705 -15.75 -26.87 19.89
CA ALA A 705 -15.11 -26.56 18.63
C ALA A 705 -14.80 -27.82 17.82
N PHE A 706 -14.77 -27.68 16.51
CA PHE A 706 -14.25 -28.70 15.59
C PHE A 706 -13.22 -28.09 14.64
N ALA A 707 -12.30 -28.90 14.15
CA ALA A 707 -11.34 -28.55 13.12
C ALA A 707 -11.10 -29.75 12.20
N VAL A 708 -11.25 -29.57 10.90
CA VAL A 708 -11.06 -30.57 9.84
C VAL A 708 -10.00 -30.08 8.87
N GLY A 709 -8.98 -30.90 8.61
CA GLY A 709 -7.95 -30.63 7.62
C GLY A 709 -8.43 -30.99 6.22
N LEU A 710 -9.00 -30.03 5.48
CA LEU A 710 -9.51 -30.27 4.12
C LEU A 710 -8.44 -30.71 3.13
N SER A 711 -7.19 -30.25 3.30
CA SER A 711 -6.04 -30.70 2.50
C SER A 711 -5.62 -32.14 2.80
N ALA A 712 -6.01 -32.70 3.95
CA ALA A 712 -5.68 -34.08 4.34
C ALA A 712 -6.74 -35.09 3.90
N LEU A 713 -7.91 -34.63 3.43
CA LEU A 713 -8.98 -35.49 2.98
C LEU A 713 -8.66 -36.10 1.61
N PRO A 714 -8.81 -37.43 1.42
CA PRO A 714 -8.66 -38.05 0.11
C PRO A 714 -9.71 -37.54 -0.87
N ASP A 715 -9.54 -37.84 -2.16
CA ASP A 715 -10.54 -37.54 -3.17
C ASP A 715 -11.82 -38.36 -2.94
N SER A 716 -12.97 -37.76 -3.20
CA SER A 716 -14.26 -38.42 -3.02
C SER A 716 -14.52 -39.36 -4.18
N GLU A 717 -14.81 -40.63 -3.90
CA GLU A 717 -15.18 -41.60 -4.94
C GLU A 717 -16.58 -41.33 -5.49
N LEU A 718 -16.81 -41.77 -6.72
CA LEU A 718 -18.09 -41.64 -7.41
C LEU A 718 -19.09 -42.62 -6.78
N VAL A 719 -20.19 -42.09 -6.23
CA VAL A 719 -21.24 -42.92 -5.59
C VAL A 719 -21.89 -43.81 -6.65
N ARG A 720 -21.88 -45.13 -6.41
CA ARG A 720 -22.61 -46.10 -7.23
C ARG A 720 -24.01 -46.31 -6.66
N PRO A 721 -25.06 -46.41 -7.49
CA PRO A 721 -26.40 -46.71 -7.00
C PRO A 721 -26.43 -48.11 -6.39
N THR A 722 -27.08 -48.25 -5.23
CA THR A 722 -27.39 -49.53 -4.61
C THR A 722 -28.85 -49.90 -4.84
N THR A 723 -29.15 -51.19 -4.90
CA THR A 723 -30.52 -51.68 -5.05
C THR A 723 -31.30 -51.41 -3.76
N VAL A 724 -32.45 -50.73 -3.86
CA VAL A 724 -33.36 -50.53 -2.73
C VAL A 724 -34.14 -51.83 -2.50
N GLY A 725 -33.98 -52.43 -1.31
CA GLY A 725 -34.65 -53.69 -0.98
C GLY A 725 -36.18 -53.55 -0.96
N THR A 726 -36.89 -54.39 -1.70
CA THR A 726 -38.36 -54.38 -1.78
C THR A 726 -39.04 -55.31 -0.77
N MET A 727 -38.29 -56.24 -0.17
CA MET A 727 -38.80 -57.18 0.82
C MET A 727 -38.97 -56.51 2.20
N PRO A 728 -39.90 -56.99 3.05
CA PRO A 728 -40.05 -56.46 4.41
C PRO A 728 -38.79 -56.65 5.27
N ALA A 729 -38.42 -55.62 6.03
CA ALA A 729 -37.36 -55.73 7.04
C ALA A 729 -37.90 -56.31 8.34
N ALA A 730 -37.12 -57.19 8.97
CA ALA A 730 -37.39 -57.70 10.31
C ALA A 730 -36.54 -56.94 11.33
N LEU A 731 -37.19 -56.33 12.33
CA LEU A 731 -36.53 -55.59 13.41
C LEU A 731 -36.37 -56.47 14.64
N GLN A 732 -35.20 -56.41 15.26
CA GLN A 732 -34.89 -57.08 16.52
C GLN A 732 -34.06 -56.17 17.42
N ASP A 733 -34.50 -56.03 18.65
CA ASP A 733 -33.75 -55.27 19.65
C ASP A 733 -32.87 -56.19 20.50
N VAL A 734 -31.69 -55.70 20.85
CA VAL A 734 -30.76 -56.34 21.78
C VAL A 734 -30.28 -55.32 22.80
N ALA A 735 -30.38 -55.66 24.08
CA ALA A 735 -29.79 -54.89 25.17
C ALA A 735 -28.61 -55.66 25.78
N LEU A 736 -27.42 -55.07 25.75
CA LEU A 736 -26.19 -55.67 26.23
C LEU A 736 -25.62 -54.87 27.39
N ILE A 737 -25.31 -55.55 28.49
CA ILE A 737 -24.61 -54.99 29.64
C ILE A 737 -23.11 -55.16 29.43
N VAL A 738 -22.36 -54.07 29.45
CA VAL A 738 -20.90 -54.03 29.27
C VAL A 738 -20.23 -53.19 30.37
N GLY A 739 -18.91 -53.32 30.51
CA GLY A 739 -18.11 -52.40 31.33
C GLY A 739 -18.16 -50.98 30.76
N ALA A 740 -18.10 -49.96 31.62
CA ALA A 740 -18.17 -48.55 31.21
C ALA A 740 -16.98 -48.08 30.35
N ASP A 741 -15.89 -48.86 30.32
CA ASP A 741 -14.71 -48.67 29.48
C ASP A 741 -14.89 -49.22 28.04
N VAL A 742 -15.85 -50.13 27.84
CA VAL A 742 -16.21 -50.66 26.52
C VAL A 742 -17.02 -49.62 25.75
N THR A 743 -16.55 -49.25 24.56
CA THR A 743 -17.22 -48.25 23.73
C THR A 743 -18.41 -48.85 22.99
N ALA A 744 -19.46 -48.04 22.77
CA ALA A 744 -20.61 -48.46 21.97
C ALA A 744 -20.21 -48.90 20.55
N ALA A 745 -19.19 -48.28 19.95
CA ALA A 745 -18.67 -48.65 18.64
C ALA A 745 -18.03 -50.06 18.62
N GLN A 746 -17.36 -50.48 19.70
CA GLN A 746 -16.84 -51.85 19.81
C GLN A 746 -17.97 -52.88 19.87
N VAL A 747 -19.04 -52.57 20.61
CA VAL A 747 -20.22 -53.44 20.71
C VAL A 747 -20.96 -53.50 19.37
N GLU A 748 -21.16 -52.36 18.71
CA GLU A 748 -21.79 -52.28 17.39
C GLU A 748 -21.00 -53.07 16.33
N ALA A 749 -19.68 -52.90 16.29
CA ALA A 749 -18.81 -53.61 15.36
C ALA A 749 -18.87 -55.13 15.58
N ALA A 750 -18.90 -55.58 16.84
CA ALA A 750 -19.01 -56.99 17.18
C ALA A 750 -20.39 -57.57 16.82
N LEU A 751 -21.47 -56.82 17.08
CA LEU A 751 -22.83 -57.19 16.67
C LEU A 751 -22.93 -57.29 15.14
N ARG A 752 -22.42 -56.30 14.40
CA ARG A 752 -22.43 -56.29 12.94
C ARG A 752 -21.65 -57.46 12.35
N ALA A 753 -20.49 -57.79 12.93
CA ALA A 753 -19.68 -58.92 12.48
C ALA A 753 -20.38 -60.28 12.70
N GLY A 754 -21.14 -60.43 13.78
CA GLY A 754 -21.88 -61.66 14.08
C GLY A 754 -23.24 -61.79 13.40
N ALA A 755 -23.87 -60.66 13.03
CA ALA A 755 -25.20 -60.63 12.43
C ALA A 755 -25.26 -61.10 10.96
N GLY A 756 -24.11 -61.13 10.28
CA GLY A 756 -23.98 -61.58 8.89
C GLY A 756 -24.45 -60.56 7.84
N ASP A 757 -24.41 -60.98 6.57
CA ASP A 757 -24.61 -60.10 5.40
C ASP A 757 -26.05 -59.56 5.24
N LEU A 758 -27.02 -60.17 5.93
CA LEU A 758 -28.43 -59.78 5.88
C LEU A 758 -28.78 -58.66 6.86
N LEU A 759 -27.83 -58.22 7.70
CA LEU A 759 -28.00 -57.05 8.55
C LEU A 759 -27.94 -55.78 7.69
N GLU A 760 -29.10 -55.20 7.44
CA GLU A 760 -29.27 -53.97 6.66
C GLU A 760 -28.79 -52.75 7.46
N SER A 761 -29.20 -52.63 8.72
CA SER A 761 -28.81 -51.52 9.59
C SER A 761 -28.77 -51.93 11.06
N ILE A 762 -27.90 -51.26 11.82
CA ILE A 762 -27.83 -51.35 13.28
C ILE A 762 -27.84 -49.93 13.84
N THR A 763 -28.58 -49.69 14.91
CA THR A 763 -28.68 -48.35 15.52
C THR A 763 -28.75 -48.47 17.03
N LEU A 764 -27.84 -47.78 17.72
CA LEU A 764 -27.93 -47.60 19.17
C LEU A 764 -29.08 -46.64 19.46
N PHE A 765 -30.07 -47.08 20.25
CA PHE A 765 -31.24 -46.25 20.59
C PHE A 765 -31.35 -45.93 22.09
N ASP A 766 -30.70 -46.72 22.96
CA ASP A 766 -30.69 -46.45 24.40
C ASP A 766 -29.33 -46.74 25.04
N ARG A 767 -29.00 -45.92 26.04
CA ARG A 767 -27.85 -46.10 26.94
C ARG A 767 -28.31 -45.84 28.36
N TYR A 768 -28.22 -46.88 29.20
CA TYR A 768 -28.65 -46.83 30.58
C TYR A 768 -27.48 -47.06 31.54
N ASP A 769 -27.13 -46.02 32.31
CA ASP A 769 -25.91 -45.97 33.13
C ASP A 769 -26.16 -46.26 34.63
N LYS A 770 -27.41 -46.49 35.06
CA LYS A 770 -27.77 -46.65 36.49
C LYS A 770 -27.78 -48.10 36.99
N LEU A 771 -26.93 -48.96 36.44
CA LEU A 771 -26.84 -50.37 36.86
C LEU A 771 -25.94 -50.61 38.09
N GLY A 772 -25.06 -49.66 38.42
CA GLY A 772 -24.05 -49.83 39.47
C GLY A 772 -22.77 -50.53 38.97
N ASP A 773 -21.74 -50.58 39.82
CA ASP A 773 -20.50 -51.35 39.63
C ASP A 773 -19.72 -51.10 38.32
N GLY A 774 -19.78 -49.89 37.77
CA GLY A 774 -19.07 -49.53 36.54
C GLY A 774 -19.62 -50.22 35.28
N LYS A 775 -20.87 -50.69 35.31
CA LYS A 775 -21.55 -51.31 34.17
C LYS A 775 -22.58 -50.38 33.54
N ILE A 776 -22.74 -50.51 32.22
CA ILE A 776 -23.72 -49.78 31.43
C ILE A 776 -24.51 -50.75 30.54
N SER A 777 -25.75 -50.41 30.22
CA SER A 777 -26.59 -51.17 29.28
C SER A 777 -26.72 -50.38 27.98
N LEU A 778 -26.36 -51.00 26.86
CA LEU A 778 -26.49 -50.44 25.52
C LEU A 778 -27.54 -51.23 24.75
N ALA A 779 -28.56 -50.54 24.22
CA ALA A 779 -29.62 -51.16 23.44
C ALA A 779 -29.50 -50.79 21.95
N PHE A 780 -29.47 -51.81 21.10
CA PHE A 780 -29.37 -51.68 19.65
C PHE A 780 -30.59 -52.28 18.97
N SER A 781 -31.08 -51.60 17.95
CA SER A 781 -32.07 -52.13 17.00
C SER A 781 -31.34 -52.64 15.77
N LEU A 782 -31.51 -53.93 15.46
CA LEU A 782 -30.98 -54.58 14.26
C LEU A 782 -32.11 -54.75 13.24
N ALA A 783 -31.91 -54.26 12.03
CA ALA A 783 -32.81 -54.47 10.90
C ALA A 783 -32.21 -55.50 9.94
N PHE A 784 -32.91 -56.60 9.72
CA PHE A 784 -32.52 -57.65 8.79
C PHE A 784 -33.40 -57.63 7.55
N ARG A 785 -32.81 -57.75 6.36
CA ARG A 785 -33.56 -57.85 5.10
C ARG A 785 -32.83 -58.74 4.10
N ALA A 786 -33.55 -59.70 3.54
CA ALA A 786 -33.05 -60.45 2.39
C ALA A 786 -33.43 -59.75 1.07
N PRO A 787 -32.56 -59.79 0.05
CA PRO A 787 -32.83 -59.16 -1.24
C PRO A 787 -33.90 -59.89 -2.07
N ASP A 788 -34.13 -61.17 -1.80
CA ASP A 788 -34.86 -62.11 -2.66
C ASP A 788 -36.07 -62.77 -1.99
N ARG A 789 -36.21 -62.69 -0.67
CA ARG A 789 -37.30 -63.33 0.09
C ARG A 789 -37.66 -62.57 1.36
N THR A 790 -38.81 -62.91 1.94
CA THR A 790 -39.18 -62.47 3.29
C THR A 790 -38.49 -63.38 4.32
N LEU A 791 -37.81 -62.80 5.31
CA LEU A 791 -37.12 -63.54 6.36
C LEU A 791 -38.12 -64.16 7.35
N THR A 792 -37.87 -65.40 7.75
CA THR A 792 -38.66 -66.08 8.78
C THR A 792 -38.21 -65.68 10.18
N GLY A 793 -39.09 -65.79 11.18
CA GLY A 793 -38.75 -65.45 12.57
C GLY A 793 -37.62 -66.31 13.15
N ALA A 794 -37.48 -67.56 12.69
CA ALA A 794 -36.39 -68.45 13.10
C ALA A 794 -35.03 -67.97 12.56
N GLU A 795 -34.93 -67.65 11.27
CA GLU A 795 -33.71 -67.10 10.65
C GLU A 795 -33.25 -65.81 11.36
N VAL A 796 -34.19 -64.91 11.65
CA VAL A 796 -33.91 -63.63 12.31
C VAL A 796 -33.41 -63.83 13.75
N THR A 797 -34.00 -64.79 14.47
CA THR A 797 -33.57 -65.12 15.83
C THR A 797 -32.17 -65.73 15.83
N GLU A 798 -31.88 -66.63 14.91
CA GLU A 798 -30.55 -67.24 14.75
C GLU A 798 -29.47 -66.18 14.47
N MET A 799 -29.73 -65.24 13.56
CA MET A 799 -28.81 -64.13 13.26
C MET A 799 -28.62 -63.20 14.46
N ARG A 800 -29.69 -62.92 15.22
CA ARG A 800 -29.60 -62.15 16.48
C ARG A 800 -28.74 -62.88 17.51
N GLU A 801 -28.95 -64.17 17.71
CA GLU A 801 -28.16 -64.97 18.66
C GLU A 801 -26.69 -65.05 18.26
N ALA A 802 -26.39 -65.19 16.97
CA ALA A 802 -25.04 -65.12 16.43
C ALA A 802 -24.38 -63.75 16.67
N ALA A 803 -25.12 -62.65 16.44
CA ALA A 803 -24.67 -61.29 16.75
C ALA A 803 -24.34 -61.12 18.23
N VAL A 804 -25.23 -61.57 19.12
CA VAL A 804 -25.04 -61.52 20.58
C VAL A 804 -23.81 -62.35 20.98
N ALA A 805 -23.67 -63.57 20.47
CA ALA A 805 -22.53 -64.43 20.79
C ALA A 805 -21.19 -63.78 20.37
N ALA A 806 -21.15 -63.12 19.21
CA ALA A 806 -19.99 -62.36 18.75
C ALA A 806 -19.68 -61.17 19.67
N ALA A 807 -20.70 -60.41 20.09
CA ALA A 807 -20.55 -59.30 21.04
C ALA A 807 -20.06 -59.77 22.41
N VAL A 808 -20.62 -60.86 22.95
CA VAL A 808 -20.18 -61.48 24.21
C VAL A 808 -18.70 -61.86 24.13
N LYS A 809 -18.29 -62.53 23.04
CA LYS A 809 -16.91 -62.97 22.83
C LYS A 809 -15.92 -61.81 22.71
N ALA A 810 -16.29 -60.74 22.00
CA ALA A 810 -15.39 -59.62 21.71
C ALA A 810 -15.30 -58.58 22.83
N THR A 811 -16.37 -58.40 23.61
CA THR A 811 -16.49 -57.28 24.57
C THR A 811 -16.79 -57.71 26.00
N GLY A 812 -17.01 -59.01 26.25
CA GLY A 812 -17.45 -59.49 27.56
C GLY A 812 -18.89 -59.08 27.91
N ALA A 813 -19.68 -58.67 26.92
CA ALA A 813 -21.07 -58.27 27.10
C ALA A 813 -21.92 -59.39 27.70
N VAL A 814 -22.94 -59.03 28.49
CA VAL A 814 -23.97 -59.94 29.00
C VAL A 814 -25.32 -59.49 28.46
N LEU A 815 -26.07 -60.40 27.84
CA LEU A 815 -27.42 -60.10 27.36
C LEU A 815 -28.32 -59.73 28.55
N ARG A 816 -28.96 -58.57 28.48
CA ARG A 816 -29.95 -58.15 29.46
C ARG A 816 -31.26 -58.91 29.19
N THR A 817 -31.51 -59.93 30.00
CA THR A 817 -32.83 -60.58 30.07
C THR A 817 -33.81 -59.64 30.78
N ALA A 818 -35.06 -59.57 30.27
CA ALA A 818 -36.13 -58.76 30.85
C ALA A 818 -36.37 -59.05 32.33
#